data_AF-A0AA44WHS2-F1
#
_entry.id   AF-A0AA44WHS2-F1
#
_cell.length_a   1.000
_cell.length_b   1.000
_cell.length_c   1.000
_cell.angle_alpha   90.00
_cell.angle_beta   90.00
_cell.angle_gamma   90.00
#
_symmetry.space_group_name_H-M   'P 1'
#
loop_
_entity.id
_entity.type
_entity.pdbx_description
1 polymer ?
#
loop_
_entity_poly.entity_id
_entity_poly.type
_entity_poly.pdbx_seq_one_letter_code
_entity_poly.pdbx_strand_id
1 'polypeptide(L)'
;MANNNLSTEKPEIVLVDDNRDASDDVPEKAPHARVIDSFHVLGLTDDDVHFYDSYTPEQRKRTMRKVDVRLTPMLAVLYLISHLDRSNIGNTKIEGIDVDLGISGIQWNIVLSLFFVPYILLEVPSNVLLKRFKRPSLYMGILVTTWGVIMTLHGVVQNFGGLLALRMLLGVFEAGFFPGAVYLCTFWYMPRDLASRISWFYCMSALSGAFSGLLAAGIAKMDGVGGYEGWRWIFLIEGIITVALGIMTFFCLVDTPALSGRWLDPEEIRFLELQHFIKQGGRFQDEAKEDKYIWQDLKACVLNWRLWLVAYIQFCQSAMSYGTKFNLPTITRSMGFENTQAQLMTAPPYVAGAISSIVFSQFSDRYYWRMPFVVIPFSCVCIGFSIMLGLRGNFENQVGPSYFAAVIACIGIYPAMPAATSWAANNLAPASRRAVGLALNIALGNMGGIMGSYMFFDSDAPMYNTGFGLSLAFGLSGLLMAFAAEAAYKWGNKKKEALSEEDIRARIAALPCRRSASSLPKDLLKTPNPTAKSLADTGVWSYISRRRTREQIEADEKKAKTRKKSTKPKPKGDRARVNIINDKFCDDVIDYIAPSLKRHVGCDLLDINPGAGVWSKKLNDFLKPRSHILMEPDAELYKPFLDPLLERPGAKLVPESGILWTELTKALGYLEHQVEQPRSSGTEPSRNDTLLVTANLSFYPKRRFRNFDSVAVLVLYQLLTSIQLGSLFQKYGLVRMLLWINDDDKRTFLPRSIQNRRKTALQAEFSCEHLAEVAGKDPASLKVTPEQLKKMYARDQWINIESSRNTLARMKAAGIKEPPSHRRMALTDEVMKNHTGTEPLAGKQSTHVVRPYLAELDELNRLAAEDKLGAPKSKSNARRAILANQLIRNEREVAVFDELIHEQQELTRLHSSGELTADEFAAREKAYSERVAALPKNSKADYHLLRDNYLLFRQDPPALLYDRRPWEPLRVEPGDFFPNVETALLDIQPKAMHPLLRTVGSESTVTGDIFDLIQRSMLSSSLDPVEDTLDKLWPGAREGILENCPSLRDPAKGGLPGTGPSGVCSRLLNEHQWMEILDAFMKWPFRPSHAELIGRLGDDLAVSDPLED
;
A
#
# COMPACT_ATOMS: atom_id res chain seq x y z
N MET A 1 44.44 19.73 -31.00
CA MET A 1 44.70 18.28 -30.95
C MET A 1 44.18 17.79 -29.62
N ALA A 2 42.94 17.28 -29.60
CA ALA A 2 42.23 16.87 -28.40
C ALA A 2 41.76 15.43 -28.61
N ASN A 3 42.28 14.52 -27.78
CA ASN A 3 41.74 13.19 -27.57
C ASN A 3 41.14 13.19 -26.17
N ASN A 4 39.82 13.18 -26.05
CA ASN A 4 39.13 12.80 -24.83
C ASN A 4 37.92 11.95 -25.23
N ASN A 5 38.11 10.63 -25.16
CA ASN A 5 37.05 9.64 -25.28
C ASN A 5 36.14 9.73 -24.05
N LEU A 6 34.91 10.20 -24.23
CA LEU A 6 33.82 10.04 -23.27
C LEU A 6 33.09 8.74 -23.59
N SER A 7 33.55 7.64 -23.02
CA SER A 7 32.80 6.38 -22.95
C SER A 7 31.72 6.51 -21.88
N THR A 8 30.47 6.67 -22.31
CA THR A 8 29.28 6.52 -21.46
C THR A 8 29.04 5.05 -21.16
N GLU A 9 29.83 4.48 -20.25
CA GLU A 9 29.53 3.19 -19.62
C GLU A 9 28.59 3.43 -18.43
N LYS A 10 27.37 2.90 -18.54
CA LYS A 10 26.48 2.70 -17.39
C LYS A 10 27.19 1.79 -16.39
N PRO A 11 27.03 1.97 -15.07
CA PRO A 11 27.66 1.10 -14.10
C PRO A 11 27.24 -0.36 -14.34
N GLU A 12 28.24 -1.19 -14.59
CA GLU A 12 28.15 -2.64 -14.76
C GLU A 12 27.44 -3.29 -13.57
N ILE A 13 26.61 -4.30 -13.88
CA ILE A 13 26.14 -5.26 -12.88
C ILE A 13 27.29 -6.23 -12.63
N VAL A 14 28.12 -5.94 -11.63
CA VAL A 14 29.11 -6.88 -11.12
C VAL A 14 28.36 -7.96 -10.33
N LEU A 15 28.25 -9.15 -10.90
CA LEU A 15 27.99 -10.36 -10.14
C LEU A 15 29.32 -10.80 -9.55
N VAL A 16 29.40 -10.88 -8.23
CA VAL A 16 30.50 -11.54 -7.54
C VAL A 16 30.55 -12.99 -8.07
N ASP A 17 31.65 -13.32 -8.74
CA ASP A 17 31.99 -14.65 -9.25
C ASP A 17 32.10 -15.64 -8.08
N ASP A 18 31.15 -16.59 -7.99
CA ASP A 18 31.29 -17.79 -7.15
C ASP A 18 32.18 -18.80 -7.88
N ASN A 19 33.50 -18.59 -7.82
CA ASN A 19 34.48 -19.68 -7.88
C ASN A 19 35.87 -19.17 -7.48
N ARG A 20 36.19 -19.35 -6.19
CA ARG A 20 37.57 -19.61 -5.74
C ARG A 20 37.56 -20.23 -4.34
N ASP A 21 37.84 -21.53 -4.34
CA ASP A 21 38.50 -22.32 -3.29
C ASP A 21 37.84 -22.51 -1.90
N ALA A 22 37.44 -23.78 -1.69
CA ALA A 22 37.79 -24.63 -0.55
C ALA A 22 37.35 -24.22 0.88
N SER A 23 36.39 -25.02 1.38
CA SER A 23 36.10 -25.36 2.80
C SER A 23 35.72 -24.21 3.74
N ASP A 24 34.56 -24.38 4.36
CA ASP A 24 33.87 -23.46 5.27
C ASP A 24 33.12 -22.33 4.57
N ASP A 25 31.85 -22.56 4.17
CA ASP A 25 30.82 -21.53 4.27
C ASP A 25 29.38 -22.05 4.05
N VAL A 26 28.49 -21.52 4.89
CA VAL A 26 27.05 -21.79 4.98
C VAL A 26 26.32 -20.95 3.92
N PRO A 27 25.26 -21.44 3.24
CA PRO A 27 24.67 -20.76 2.08
C PRO A 27 24.05 -19.39 2.41
N GLU A 28 24.64 -18.32 1.86
CA GLU A 28 24.16 -16.94 1.93
C GLU A 28 23.09 -16.62 0.87
N LYS A 29 21.93 -16.15 1.34
CA LYS A 29 21.18 -14.94 0.89
C LYS A 29 19.82 -14.88 1.59
N ALA A 30 19.88 -14.85 2.92
CA ALA A 30 18.98 -13.97 3.67
C ALA A 30 19.65 -12.59 3.72
N PRO A 31 18.93 -11.46 3.71
CA PRO A 31 19.56 -10.17 3.98
C PRO A 31 20.25 -10.29 5.33
N HIS A 32 21.59 -10.20 5.35
CA HIS A 32 22.34 -10.32 6.59
C HIS A 32 21.86 -9.29 7.58
N ALA A 33 21.43 -9.76 8.75
CA ALA A 33 21.12 -8.88 9.87
C ALA A 33 22.45 -8.33 10.38
N ARG A 34 22.75 -7.07 10.06
CA ARG A 34 23.96 -6.40 10.57
C ARG A 34 23.65 -5.78 11.92
N VAL A 35 24.64 -5.81 12.82
CA VAL A 35 24.50 -5.21 14.15
C VAL A 35 25.13 -3.83 14.13
N ILE A 36 24.33 -2.78 14.30
CA ILE A 36 24.80 -1.39 14.42
C ILE A 36 24.28 -0.83 15.74
N ASP A 37 25.15 -0.30 16.60
CA ASP A 37 24.77 0.32 17.89
C ASP A 37 23.77 -0.54 18.73
N SER A 38 23.92 -1.88 18.70
CA SER A 38 23.03 -2.90 19.34
C SER A 38 21.71 -3.24 18.62
N PHE A 39 21.43 -2.67 17.44
CA PHE A 39 20.27 -3.02 16.62
C PHE A 39 20.64 -4.06 15.57
N HIS A 40 19.86 -5.14 15.47
CA HIS A 40 19.90 -6.04 14.32
C HIS A 40 19.07 -5.43 13.18
N VAL A 41 19.71 -5.08 12.07
CA VAL A 41 19.08 -4.37 10.96
C VAL A 41 19.21 -5.17 9.67
N LEU A 42 18.08 -5.37 8.98
CA LEU A 42 18.00 -6.14 7.73
C LEU A 42 18.09 -5.22 6.50
N GLY A 43 19.01 -5.53 5.58
CA GLY A 43 19.04 -4.89 4.26
C GLY A 43 19.79 -3.55 4.19
N LEU A 44 20.73 -3.29 5.10
CA LEU A 44 21.77 -2.28 4.87
C LEU A 44 22.79 -2.76 3.84
N THR A 45 23.24 -1.86 2.97
CA THR A 45 24.38 -2.08 2.08
C THR A 45 25.70 -1.84 2.83
N ASP A 46 26.81 -2.40 2.36
CA ASP A 46 28.15 -2.13 2.90
C ASP A 46 28.48 -0.63 2.92
N ASP A 47 28.13 0.07 1.85
CA ASP A 47 28.36 1.50 1.70
C ASP A 47 27.60 2.32 2.75
N ASP A 48 26.38 1.92 3.10
CA ASP A 48 25.56 2.61 4.10
C ASP A 48 26.08 2.39 5.53
N VAL A 49 26.59 1.19 5.82
CA VAL A 49 27.26 0.89 7.09
C VAL A 49 28.54 1.71 7.22
N HIS A 50 29.39 1.68 6.20
CA HIS A 50 30.63 2.45 6.19
C HIS A 50 30.36 3.95 6.33
N PHE A 51 29.36 4.48 5.61
CA PHE A 51 28.95 5.87 5.74
C PHE A 51 28.50 6.21 7.17
N TYR A 52 27.62 5.40 7.76
CA TYR A 52 27.12 5.64 9.12
C TYR A 52 28.25 5.60 10.17
N ASP A 53 29.17 4.64 10.07
CA ASP A 53 30.30 4.50 10.99
C ASP A 53 31.37 5.59 10.80
N SER A 54 31.58 6.04 9.56
CA SER A 54 32.51 7.14 9.24
C SER A 54 32.00 8.52 9.71
N TYR A 55 30.71 8.65 10.03
CA TYR A 55 30.10 9.90 10.46
C TYR A 55 30.44 10.22 11.93
N THR A 56 31.38 11.16 12.14
CA THR A 56 32.02 11.44 13.43
C THR A 56 31.02 11.88 14.53
N PRO A 57 31.30 11.60 15.82
CA PRO A 57 30.45 12.04 16.94
C PRO A 57 30.18 13.56 16.96
N GLU A 58 31.16 14.36 16.56
CA GLU A 58 31.06 15.82 16.46
C GLU A 58 30.05 16.23 15.37
N GLN A 59 30.10 15.58 14.20
CA GLN A 59 29.12 15.79 13.13
C GLN A 59 27.72 15.34 13.58
N ARG A 60 27.57 14.18 14.22
CA ARG A 60 26.30 13.71 14.79
C ARG A 60 25.68 14.75 15.72
N LYS A 61 26.48 15.29 16.64
CA LYS A 61 26.02 16.31 17.61
C LYS A 61 25.64 17.62 16.92
N ARG A 62 26.38 18.05 15.89
CA ARG A 62 26.08 19.26 15.12
C ARG A 62 24.76 19.12 14.37
N THR A 63 24.55 17.99 13.69
CA THR A 63 23.32 17.68 12.95
C THR A 63 22.12 17.62 13.90
N MET A 64 22.24 16.92 15.03
CA MET A 64 21.17 16.88 16.04
C MET A 64 20.86 18.28 16.59
N ARG A 65 21.87 19.12 16.85
CA ARG A 65 21.65 20.50 17.32
C ARG A 65 20.90 21.36 16.29
N LYS A 66 21.15 21.18 14.98
CA LYS A 66 20.41 21.87 13.91
C LYS A 66 18.92 21.51 13.94
N VAL A 67 18.60 20.24 14.21
CA VAL A 67 17.23 19.72 14.37
C VAL A 67 16.60 20.26 15.65
N ASP A 68 17.30 20.15 16.78
CA ASP A 68 16.83 20.55 18.12
C ASP A 68 16.36 22.01 18.14
N VAL A 69 17.13 22.91 17.54
CA VAL A 69 16.84 24.36 17.53
C VAL A 69 15.59 24.70 16.72
N ARG A 70 15.19 23.86 15.75
CA ARG A 70 14.04 24.13 14.88
C ARG A 70 12.79 23.37 15.32
N LEU A 71 12.93 22.09 15.64
CA LEU A 71 11.80 21.23 15.97
C LEU A 71 11.26 21.50 17.38
N THR A 72 12.13 21.45 18.39
CA THR A 72 11.67 21.40 19.78
C THR A 72 11.10 22.74 20.28
N PRO A 73 11.70 23.91 20.01
CA PRO A 73 11.11 25.20 20.40
C PRO A 73 9.72 25.42 19.81
N MET A 74 9.51 25.07 18.54
CA MET A 74 8.20 25.21 17.91
C MET A 74 7.16 24.31 18.59
N LEU A 75 7.49 23.03 18.82
CA LEU A 75 6.60 22.12 19.54
C LEU A 75 6.34 22.58 20.97
N ALA A 76 7.34 23.16 21.65
CA ALA A 76 7.22 23.70 23.00
C ALA A 76 6.25 24.89 23.05
N VAL A 77 6.35 25.85 22.13
CA VAL A 77 5.43 26.98 22.03
C VAL A 77 4.00 26.53 21.74
N LEU A 78 3.82 25.62 20.79
CA LEU A 78 2.50 25.08 20.46
C LEU A 78 1.88 24.32 21.64
N TYR A 79 2.68 23.52 22.35
CA TYR A 79 2.21 22.79 23.52
C TYR A 79 1.94 23.69 24.74
N LEU A 80 2.70 24.78 24.90
CA LEU A 80 2.43 25.80 25.91
C LEU A 80 1.01 26.34 25.73
N ILE A 81 0.67 26.77 24.51
CA ILE A 81 -0.62 27.40 24.22
C ILE A 81 -1.76 26.39 24.32
N SER A 82 -1.53 25.14 23.92
CA SER A 82 -2.52 24.06 24.08
C SER A 82 -2.88 23.85 25.54
N HIS A 83 -1.90 23.95 26.42
CA HIS A 83 -2.17 23.88 27.84
C HIS A 83 -2.70 25.17 28.46
N LEU A 84 -2.38 26.35 27.91
CA LEU A 84 -2.97 27.62 28.36
C LEU A 84 -4.49 27.60 28.15
N ASP A 85 -4.98 27.19 26.98
CA ASP A 85 -6.41 27.06 26.70
C ASP A 85 -7.14 26.13 27.69
N ARG A 86 -6.55 24.96 27.98
CA ARG A 86 -7.09 24.02 28.97
C ARG A 86 -7.16 24.61 30.38
N SER A 87 -6.23 25.50 30.73
CA SER A 87 -6.22 26.20 32.02
C SER A 87 -7.16 27.41 32.04
N ASN A 88 -7.36 28.09 30.91
CA ASN A 88 -8.12 29.33 30.84
C ASN A 88 -9.59 29.18 31.23
N ILE A 89 -10.22 28.06 30.91
CA ILE A 89 -11.59 27.80 31.38
C ILE A 89 -11.68 27.76 32.91
N GLY A 90 -10.64 27.29 33.59
CA GLY A 90 -10.56 27.33 35.05
C GLY A 90 -10.44 28.76 35.57
N ASN A 91 -9.63 29.58 34.90
CA ASN A 91 -9.46 30.99 35.24
C ASN A 91 -10.73 31.82 34.95
N THR A 92 -11.43 31.55 33.85
CA THR A 92 -12.68 32.25 33.51
C THR A 92 -13.81 31.97 34.50
N LYS A 93 -13.74 30.85 35.23
CA LYS A 93 -14.63 30.59 36.38
C LYS A 93 -14.46 31.63 37.48
N ILE A 94 -13.22 32.07 37.72
CA ILE A 94 -12.90 33.11 38.70
C ILE A 94 -13.44 34.46 38.22
N GLU A 95 -13.43 34.68 36.90
CA GLU A 95 -13.94 35.89 36.23
C GLU A 95 -15.46 35.87 35.94
N GLY A 96 -16.21 34.91 36.49
CA GLY A 96 -17.69 34.94 36.48
C GLY A 96 -18.39 34.33 35.27
N ILE A 97 -17.72 33.53 34.43
CA ILE A 97 -18.35 32.86 33.28
C ILE A 97 -19.56 31.98 33.67
N ASP A 98 -19.54 31.42 34.87
CA ASP A 98 -20.61 30.58 35.42
C ASP A 98 -21.87 31.38 35.75
N VAL A 99 -21.71 32.60 36.26
CA VAL A 99 -22.80 33.54 36.52
C VAL A 99 -23.39 34.04 35.20
N ASP A 100 -22.54 34.47 34.26
CA ASP A 100 -22.98 35.07 32.99
C ASP A 100 -23.71 34.09 32.07
N LEU A 101 -23.29 32.81 32.06
CA LEU A 101 -23.88 31.76 31.23
C LEU A 101 -24.91 30.89 31.98
N GLY A 102 -25.16 31.16 33.27
CA GLY A 102 -26.12 30.43 34.09
C GLY A 102 -25.76 28.96 34.36
N ILE A 103 -24.47 28.67 34.56
CA ILE A 103 -23.94 27.31 34.75
C ILE A 103 -24.02 26.93 36.23
N SER A 104 -24.65 25.79 36.56
CA SER A 104 -24.84 25.35 37.95
C SER A 104 -24.37 23.92 38.25
N GLY A 105 -23.75 23.75 39.43
CA GLY A 105 -23.39 22.46 40.01
C GLY A 105 -22.54 21.58 39.07
N ILE A 106 -23.07 20.39 38.73
CA ILE A 106 -22.38 19.38 37.92
C ILE A 106 -22.11 19.84 36.47
N GLN A 107 -22.84 20.85 35.98
CA GLN A 107 -22.69 21.36 34.61
C GLN A 107 -21.28 21.89 34.34
N TRP A 108 -20.61 22.44 35.35
CA TRP A 108 -19.21 22.87 35.24
C TRP A 108 -18.27 21.70 34.94
N ASN A 109 -18.41 20.60 35.69
CA ASN A 109 -17.57 19.41 35.48
C ASN A 109 -17.87 18.74 34.13
N ILE A 110 -19.10 18.88 33.61
CA ILE A 110 -19.45 18.46 32.25
C ILE A 110 -18.68 19.31 31.22
N VAL A 111 -18.61 20.64 31.37
CA VAL A 111 -17.83 21.53 30.46
C VAL A 111 -16.34 21.17 30.47
N LEU A 112 -15.79 20.81 31.64
CA LEU A 112 -14.40 20.38 31.76
C LEU A 112 -14.15 19.01 31.13
N SER A 113 -15.04 18.04 31.34
CA SER A 113 -14.85 16.66 30.87
C SER A 113 -15.20 16.45 29.39
N LEU A 114 -16.16 17.21 28.84
CA LEU A 114 -16.68 17.00 27.50
C LEU A 114 -15.63 17.23 26.41
N PHE A 115 -14.62 18.07 26.66
CA PHE A 115 -13.45 18.25 25.79
C PHE A 115 -12.73 16.91 25.52
N PHE A 116 -12.56 16.07 26.55
CA PHE A 116 -11.78 14.85 26.45
C PHE A 116 -12.48 13.76 25.63
N VAL A 117 -13.81 13.76 25.52
CA VAL A 117 -14.56 12.71 24.81
C VAL A 117 -14.20 12.66 23.31
N PRO A 118 -14.37 13.73 22.51
CA PRO A 118 -13.93 13.73 21.12
C PRO A 118 -12.40 13.66 21.00
N TYR A 119 -11.66 14.24 21.96
CA TYR A 119 -10.20 14.20 21.98
C TYR A 119 -9.69 12.73 21.98
N ILE A 120 -10.16 11.91 22.92
CA ILE A 120 -9.77 10.50 23.05
C ILE A 120 -10.20 9.68 21.82
N LEU A 121 -11.41 9.91 21.30
CA LEU A 121 -11.95 9.15 20.16
C LEU A 121 -11.20 9.45 18.86
N LEU A 122 -10.74 10.69 18.68
CA LEU A 122 -10.14 11.16 17.44
C LEU A 122 -8.61 11.18 17.45
N GLU A 123 -7.96 10.98 18.60
CA GLU A 123 -6.49 10.87 18.70
C GLU A 123 -5.92 9.79 17.75
N VAL A 124 -6.48 8.58 17.76
CA VAL A 124 -6.01 7.47 16.90
C VAL A 124 -6.31 7.75 15.42
N PRO A 125 -7.56 8.07 15.01
CA PRO A 125 -7.85 8.47 13.63
C PRO A 125 -6.98 9.62 13.12
N SER A 126 -6.79 10.66 13.94
CA SER A 126 -6.02 11.86 13.59
C SER A 126 -4.54 11.53 13.36
N ASN A 127 -3.94 10.67 14.19
CA ASN A 127 -2.55 10.27 13.99
C ASN A 127 -2.37 9.30 12.80
N VAL A 128 -3.39 8.50 12.48
CA VAL A 128 -3.43 7.70 11.24
C VAL A 128 -3.53 8.62 10.02
N LEU A 129 -4.33 9.69 10.12
CA LEU A 129 -4.45 10.70 9.08
C LEU A 129 -3.14 11.46 8.87
N LEU A 130 -2.42 11.82 9.94
CA LEU A 130 -1.08 12.42 9.86
C LEU A 130 -0.10 11.59 9.02
N LYS A 131 -0.18 10.25 9.06
CA LYS A 131 0.67 9.38 8.22
C LYS A 131 0.36 9.54 6.72
N ARG A 132 -0.88 9.86 6.35
CA ARG A 132 -1.27 10.08 4.95
C ARG A 132 -0.74 11.40 4.39
N PHE A 133 -0.53 12.39 5.26
CA PHE A 133 0.05 13.66 4.85
C PHE A 133 1.56 13.53 4.63
N LYS A 134 2.03 13.82 3.41
CA LYS A 134 3.47 13.89 3.08
C LYS A 134 4.22 14.94 3.91
N ARG A 135 3.55 16.05 4.27
CA ARG A 135 4.09 17.15 5.08
C ARG A 135 3.39 17.20 6.45
N PRO A 136 4.05 16.74 7.53
CA PRO A 136 3.53 16.87 8.89
C PRO A 136 3.23 18.32 9.31
N SER A 137 3.98 19.29 8.79
CA SER A 137 3.77 20.73 9.05
C SER A 137 2.41 21.23 8.58
N LEU A 138 1.92 20.75 7.42
CA LEU A 138 0.63 21.12 6.87
C LEU A 138 -0.51 20.63 7.76
N TYR A 139 -0.48 19.35 8.13
CA TYR A 139 -1.54 18.77 8.96
C TYR A 139 -1.60 19.42 10.35
N MET A 140 -0.44 19.53 11.03
CA MET A 140 -0.39 20.17 12.35
C MET A 140 -0.73 21.66 12.29
N GLY A 141 -0.33 22.37 11.23
CA GLY A 141 -0.71 23.77 11.03
C GLY A 141 -2.22 23.94 10.86
N ILE A 142 -2.90 23.07 10.11
CA ILE A 142 -4.36 23.09 9.94
C ILE A 142 -5.05 22.86 11.30
N LEU A 143 -4.60 21.85 12.07
CA LEU A 143 -5.16 21.57 13.39
C LEU A 143 -5.02 22.77 14.33
N VAL A 144 -3.82 23.34 14.44
CA VAL A 144 -3.56 24.48 15.35
C VAL A 144 -4.31 25.73 14.91
N THR A 145 -4.34 26.03 13.62
CA THR A 145 -5.07 27.19 13.10
C THR A 145 -6.57 27.06 13.37
N THR A 146 -7.15 25.89 13.10
CA THR A 146 -8.58 25.65 13.32
C THR A 146 -8.93 25.64 14.81
N TRP A 147 -8.08 25.03 15.63
CA TRP A 147 -8.19 25.06 17.09
C TRP A 147 -8.14 26.51 17.63
N GLY A 148 -7.21 27.35 17.16
CA GLY A 148 -7.15 28.76 17.53
C GLY A 148 -8.37 29.57 17.12
N VAL A 149 -8.96 29.29 15.95
CA VAL A 149 -10.23 29.90 15.52
C VAL A 149 -11.36 29.51 16.47
N ILE A 150 -11.47 28.22 16.83
CA ILE A 150 -12.48 27.75 17.78
C ILE A 150 -12.27 28.35 19.17
N MET A 151 -11.03 28.49 19.62
CA MET A 151 -10.70 29.17 20.88
C MET A 151 -11.18 30.63 20.84
N THR A 152 -10.93 31.35 19.76
CA THR A 152 -11.43 32.72 19.57
C THR A 152 -12.96 32.78 19.65
N LEU A 153 -13.65 31.78 19.08
CA LEU A 153 -15.11 31.67 19.14
C LEU A 153 -15.65 31.40 20.56
N HIS A 154 -14.84 30.91 21.50
CA HIS A 154 -15.30 30.77 22.90
C HIS A 154 -15.61 32.12 23.53
N GLY A 155 -14.90 33.19 23.14
CA GLY A 155 -15.15 34.54 23.64
C GLY A 155 -16.51 35.13 23.21
N VAL A 156 -17.14 34.60 22.14
CA VAL A 156 -18.42 35.11 21.63
C VAL A 156 -19.63 34.31 22.09
N VAL A 157 -19.43 33.29 22.94
CA VAL A 157 -20.52 32.42 23.38
C VAL A 157 -21.49 33.13 24.33
N GLN A 158 -22.77 32.76 24.28
CA GLN A 158 -23.84 33.42 25.05
C GLN A 158 -24.69 32.45 25.89
N ASN A 159 -24.47 31.14 25.75
CA ASN A 159 -25.24 30.15 26.49
C ASN A 159 -24.42 28.88 26.76
N PHE A 160 -24.90 28.08 27.71
CA PHE A 160 -24.29 26.81 28.09
C PHE A 160 -24.12 25.83 26.89
N GLY A 161 -25.13 25.73 26.02
CA GLY A 161 -25.10 24.81 24.88
C GLY A 161 -24.01 25.15 23.85
N GLY A 162 -23.82 26.44 23.57
CA GLY A 162 -22.77 26.95 22.71
C GLY A 162 -21.39 26.68 23.29
N LEU A 163 -21.23 26.79 24.62
CA LEU A 163 -19.96 26.49 25.29
C LEU A 163 -19.65 24.99 25.18
N LEU A 164 -20.64 24.11 25.38
CA LEU A 164 -20.46 22.67 25.16
C LEU A 164 -20.11 22.31 23.71
N ALA A 165 -20.78 22.94 22.74
CA ALA A 165 -20.51 22.69 21.32
C ALA A 165 -19.08 23.09 20.94
N LEU A 166 -18.65 24.30 21.32
CA LEU A 166 -17.28 24.76 21.07
C LEU A 166 -16.25 23.91 21.79
N ARG A 167 -16.54 23.42 23.00
CA ARG A 167 -15.67 22.47 23.73
C ARG A 167 -15.50 21.14 23.03
N MET A 168 -16.57 20.60 22.45
CA MET A 168 -16.47 19.37 21.65
C MET A 168 -15.62 19.59 20.40
N LEU A 169 -15.86 20.70 19.68
CA LEU A 169 -15.08 21.05 18.48
C LEU A 169 -13.61 21.27 18.81
N LEU A 170 -13.32 21.93 19.92
CA LEU A 170 -11.95 22.11 20.42
C LEU A 170 -11.25 20.75 20.58
N GLY A 171 -11.92 19.80 21.24
CA GLY A 171 -11.41 18.44 21.41
C GLY A 171 -11.21 17.68 20.10
N VAL A 172 -12.03 17.93 19.07
CA VAL A 172 -11.87 17.34 17.73
C VAL A 172 -10.55 17.74 17.08
N PHE A 173 -10.23 19.04 17.07
CA PHE A 173 -9.05 19.55 16.37
C PHE A 173 -7.77 19.46 17.20
N GLU A 174 -7.86 19.53 18.52
CA GLU A 174 -6.68 19.44 19.39
C GLU A 174 -6.18 17.98 19.54
N ALA A 175 -7.03 16.97 19.29
CA ALA A 175 -6.72 15.55 19.44
C ALA A 175 -5.43 15.10 18.71
N GLY A 176 -5.17 15.66 17.53
CA GLY A 176 -4.04 15.23 16.69
C GLY A 176 -2.68 15.77 17.10
N PHE A 177 -2.64 16.84 17.89
CA PHE A 177 -1.41 17.61 18.06
C PHE A 177 -0.36 16.86 18.87
N PHE A 178 -0.69 16.44 20.09
CA PHE A 178 0.28 15.78 20.98
C PHE A 178 0.80 14.43 20.45
N PRO A 179 -0.05 13.45 20.06
CA PRO A 179 0.43 12.22 19.46
C PRO A 179 1.19 12.46 18.15
N GLY A 180 0.76 13.46 17.36
CA GLY A 180 1.45 13.87 16.13
C GLY A 180 2.84 14.46 16.37
N ALA A 181 2.99 15.30 17.39
CA ALA A 181 4.27 15.89 17.80
C ALA A 181 5.27 14.83 18.29
N VAL A 182 4.80 13.88 19.12
CA VAL A 182 5.64 12.76 19.57
C VAL A 182 5.99 11.85 18.39
N TYR A 183 5.03 11.58 17.49
CA TYR A 183 5.28 10.81 16.28
C TYR A 183 6.31 11.49 15.37
N LEU A 184 6.20 12.81 15.17
CA LEU A 184 7.19 13.62 14.44
C LEU A 184 8.58 13.48 15.05
N CYS A 185 8.70 13.60 16.38
CA CYS A 185 9.97 13.38 17.09
C CYS A 185 10.55 11.98 16.84
N THR A 186 9.73 10.96 16.56
CA THR A 186 10.22 9.61 16.27
C THR A 186 10.90 9.48 14.91
N PHE A 187 10.68 10.41 13.97
CA PHE A 187 11.44 10.44 12.70
C PHE A 187 12.85 11.00 12.90
N TRP A 188 12.99 11.99 13.78
CA TRP A 188 14.22 12.74 13.96
C TRP A 188 15.18 12.13 14.99
N TYR A 189 14.66 11.54 16.07
CA TYR A 189 15.47 11.10 17.21
C TYR A 189 15.52 9.59 17.40
N MET A 190 16.69 9.10 17.83
CA MET A 190 16.89 7.71 18.26
C MET A 190 16.14 7.41 19.59
N PRO A 191 15.78 6.14 19.87
CA PRO A 191 15.11 5.73 21.12
C PRO A 191 15.80 6.17 22.42
N ARG A 192 17.12 6.39 22.34
CA ARG A 192 17.98 6.83 23.44
C ARG A 192 17.87 8.31 23.79
N ASP A 193 17.50 9.14 22.82
CA ASP A 193 17.46 10.60 22.95
C ASP A 193 16.00 11.11 23.05
N LEU A 194 15.03 10.21 22.88
CA LEU A 194 13.63 10.57 22.69
C LEU A 194 12.97 11.13 23.96
N ALA A 195 13.29 10.63 25.16
CA ALA A 195 12.57 11.05 26.37
C ALA A 195 12.92 12.49 26.77
N SER A 196 14.19 12.87 26.66
CA SER A 196 14.66 14.24 26.92
C SER A 196 14.01 15.23 25.96
N ARG A 197 13.91 14.88 24.68
CA ARG A 197 13.27 15.73 23.66
C ARG A 197 11.77 15.87 23.87
N ILE A 198 11.09 14.80 24.28
CA ILE A 198 9.68 14.86 24.68
C ILE A 198 9.53 15.77 25.90
N SER A 199 10.40 15.63 26.90
CA SER A 199 10.35 16.44 28.12
C SER A 199 10.56 17.93 27.87
N TRP A 200 11.42 18.31 26.92
CA TRP A 200 11.69 19.72 26.60
C TRP A 200 10.48 20.50 26.12
N PHE A 201 9.57 19.88 25.36
CA PHE A 201 8.30 20.55 25.03
C PHE A 201 7.22 20.24 26.06
N TYR A 202 7.22 19.04 26.66
CA TYR A 202 6.21 18.67 27.66
C TYR A 202 6.27 19.52 28.93
N CYS A 203 7.47 19.98 29.34
CA CYS A 203 7.62 20.86 30.50
C CYS A 203 6.85 22.19 30.34
N MET A 204 6.53 22.59 29.11
CA MET A 204 5.68 23.75 28.84
C MET A 204 4.24 23.56 29.35
N SER A 205 3.77 22.31 29.51
CA SER A 205 2.50 22.02 30.17
C SER A 205 2.51 22.42 31.65
N ALA A 206 3.64 22.22 32.32
CA ALA A 206 3.83 22.64 33.70
C ALA A 206 3.94 24.17 33.76
N LEU A 207 4.77 24.77 32.91
CA LEU A 207 4.94 26.23 32.85
C LEU A 207 3.65 26.96 32.50
N SER A 208 2.80 26.38 31.63
CA SER A 208 1.46 26.89 31.37
C SER A 208 0.65 27.06 32.67
N GLY A 209 0.71 26.10 33.59
CA GLY A 209 0.06 26.22 34.90
C GLY A 209 0.59 27.40 35.74
N ALA A 210 1.88 27.72 35.63
CA ALA A 210 2.50 28.84 36.34
C ALA A 210 2.11 30.20 35.77
N PHE A 211 1.99 30.31 34.44
CA PHE A 211 1.78 31.59 33.75
C PHE A 211 0.31 31.86 33.38
N SER A 212 -0.53 30.83 33.24
CA SER A 212 -1.93 30.97 32.80
C SER A 212 -2.75 31.86 33.73
N GLY A 213 -2.66 31.66 35.05
CA GLY A 213 -3.40 32.49 36.02
C GLY A 213 -2.95 33.97 36.00
N LEU A 214 -1.64 34.22 35.83
CA LEU A 214 -1.10 35.57 35.75
C LEU A 214 -1.54 36.30 34.47
N LEU A 215 -1.50 35.60 33.34
CA LEU A 215 -1.91 36.15 32.04
C LEU A 215 -3.42 36.42 32.03
N ALA A 216 -4.22 35.50 32.59
CA ALA A 216 -5.66 35.67 32.79
C ALA A 216 -5.97 36.89 33.68
N ALA A 217 -5.31 37.02 34.84
CA ALA A 217 -5.51 38.17 35.74
C ALA A 217 -5.07 39.51 35.10
N GLY A 218 -4.08 39.49 34.20
CA GLY A 218 -3.67 40.66 33.43
C GLY A 218 -4.72 41.08 32.40
N ILE A 219 -5.26 40.13 31.64
CA ILE A 219 -6.28 40.35 30.60
C ILE A 219 -7.63 40.69 31.22
N ALA A 220 -7.97 40.09 32.37
CA ALA A 220 -9.21 40.37 33.10
C ALA A 220 -9.41 41.85 33.45
N LYS A 221 -8.32 42.64 33.56
CA LYS A 221 -8.40 44.10 33.74
C LYS A 221 -9.04 44.85 32.56
N MET A 222 -9.28 44.17 31.44
CA MET A 222 -10.01 44.70 30.28
C MET A 222 -11.53 44.54 30.41
N ASP A 223 -12.03 44.15 31.58
CA ASP A 223 -13.47 44.11 31.85
C ASP A 223 -14.15 45.47 31.56
N GLY A 224 -15.23 45.42 30.78
CA GLY A 224 -15.97 46.61 30.30
C GLY A 224 -15.38 47.29 29.06
N VAL A 225 -14.19 46.91 28.59
CA VAL A 225 -13.62 47.43 27.34
C VAL A 225 -14.41 46.88 26.14
N GLY A 226 -14.96 47.77 25.32
CA GLY A 226 -15.77 47.39 24.16
C GLY A 226 -17.15 46.82 24.50
N GLY A 227 -17.59 46.92 25.76
CA GLY A 227 -18.87 46.36 26.23
C GLY A 227 -18.84 44.85 26.47
N TYR A 228 -17.65 44.24 26.53
CA TYR A 228 -17.45 42.82 26.81
C TYR A 228 -16.88 42.58 28.20
N GLU A 229 -17.26 41.44 28.78
CA GLU A 229 -16.80 40.93 30.07
C GLU A 229 -15.34 40.46 29.98
N GLY A 230 -14.58 40.62 31.07
CA GLY A 230 -13.14 40.31 31.13
C GLY A 230 -12.79 38.88 30.68
N TRP A 231 -13.64 37.89 30.97
CA TRP A 231 -13.41 36.50 30.56
C TRP A 231 -13.47 36.28 29.04
N ARG A 232 -14.23 37.10 28.30
CA ARG A 232 -14.31 36.99 26.83
C ARG A 232 -12.99 37.42 26.18
N TRP A 233 -12.34 38.44 26.74
CA TRP A 233 -11.05 38.93 26.25
C TRP A 233 -9.93 37.91 26.40
N ILE A 234 -9.99 37.06 27.45
CA ILE A 234 -9.03 35.95 27.64
C ILE A 234 -9.07 35.01 26.42
N PHE A 235 -10.26 34.55 26.02
CA PHE A 235 -10.41 33.66 24.86
C PHE A 235 -10.11 34.34 23.52
N LEU A 236 -10.50 35.62 23.35
CA LEU A 236 -10.27 36.36 22.11
C LEU A 236 -8.79 36.60 21.85
N ILE A 237 -8.06 37.15 22.82
CA ILE A 237 -6.64 37.51 22.64
C ILE A 237 -5.79 36.25 22.49
N GLU A 238 -5.96 35.27 23.38
CA GLU A 238 -5.19 34.04 23.31
C GLU A 238 -5.55 33.20 22.09
N GLY A 239 -6.82 33.20 21.67
CA GLY A 239 -7.26 32.57 20.43
C GLY A 239 -6.60 33.17 19.19
N ILE A 240 -6.56 34.50 19.07
CA ILE A 240 -5.90 35.19 17.94
C ILE A 240 -4.40 34.90 17.90
N ILE A 241 -3.73 34.90 19.06
CA ILE A 241 -2.30 34.54 19.15
C ILE A 241 -2.10 33.09 18.69
N THR A 242 -3.01 32.18 19.06
CA THR A 242 -2.99 30.77 18.65
C THR A 242 -3.16 30.64 17.13
N VAL A 243 -4.06 31.40 16.51
CA VAL A 243 -4.24 31.41 15.04
C VAL A 243 -2.97 31.87 14.34
N ALA A 244 -2.34 32.95 14.82
CA ALA A 244 -1.09 33.45 14.24
C ALA A 244 0.03 32.40 14.31
N LEU A 245 0.12 31.67 15.43
CA LEU A 245 1.10 30.61 15.61
C LEU A 245 0.76 29.34 14.81
N GLY A 246 -0.52 29.05 14.61
CA GLY A 246 -1.00 28.03 13.67
C GLY A 246 -0.54 28.34 12.24
N ILE A 247 -0.69 29.59 11.80
CA ILE A 247 -0.20 30.03 10.49
C ILE A 247 1.33 29.94 10.42
N MET A 248 2.03 30.34 11.48
CA MET A 248 3.49 30.22 11.56
C MET A 248 3.98 28.76 11.48
N THR A 249 3.17 27.80 11.92
CA THR A 249 3.49 26.36 11.88
C THR A 249 3.72 25.87 10.45
N PHE A 250 2.98 26.41 9.46
CA PHE A 250 3.17 26.05 8.05
C PHE A 250 4.56 26.38 7.50
N PHE A 251 5.24 27.36 8.09
CA PHE A 251 6.55 27.84 7.63
C PHE A 251 7.71 27.43 8.54
N CYS A 252 7.47 27.38 9.86
CA CYS A 252 8.52 27.18 10.86
C CYS A 252 8.65 25.73 11.34
N LEU A 253 7.59 24.91 11.26
CA LEU A 253 7.66 23.51 11.71
C LEU A 253 8.39 22.67 10.66
N VAL A 254 9.39 21.90 11.11
CA VAL A 254 10.17 21.03 10.22
C VAL A 254 9.36 19.79 9.82
N ASP A 255 9.49 19.39 8.55
CA ASP A 255 8.83 18.21 7.99
C ASP A 255 9.62 16.93 8.29
N THR A 256 9.61 15.94 7.39
CA THR A 256 10.46 14.74 7.49
C THR A 256 11.90 15.05 7.03
N PRO A 257 12.90 14.25 7.42
CA PRO A 257 14.29 14.45 7.00
C PRO A 257 14.45 14.57 5.47
N ALA A 258 13.76 13.72 4.70
CA ALA A 258 13.79 13.70 3.24
C ALA A 258 13.32 15.01 2.58
N LEU A 259 12.38 15.73 3.21
CA LEU A 259 11.82 16.98 2.70
C LEU A 259 12.56 18.23 3.18
N SER A 260 13.60 18.07 4.00
CA SER A 260 14.27 19.16 4.72
C SER A 260 15.52 19.72 4.03
N GLY A 261 15.62 19.58 2.70
CA GLY A 261 16.77 20.05 1.88
C GLY A 261 17.00 21.57 1.86
N ARG A 262 16.10 22.37 2.47
CA ARG A 262 16.28 23.84 2.58
C ARG A 262 17.33 24.26 3.62
N TRP A 263 17.61 23.41 4.62
CA TRP A 263 18.49 23.76 5.75
C TRP A 263 19.40 22.62 6.23
N LEU A 264 19.26 21.42 5.67
CA LEU A 264 20.15 20.28 5.88
C LEU A 264 20.97 20.01 4.63
N ASP A 265 22.24 19.65 4.83
CA ASP A 265 23.12 19.22 3.74
C ASP A 265 22.77 17.77 3.31
N PRO A 266 23.03 17.37 2.06
CA PRO A 266 22.70 16.02 1.57
C PRO A 266 23.27 14.87 2.41
N GLU A 267 24.48 15.04 2.95
CA GLU A 267 25.10 14.07 3.86
C GLU A 267 24.38 13.98 5.21
N GLU A 268 23.90 15.12 5.74
CA GLU A 268 23.12 15.16 6.98
C GLU A 268 21.75 14.48 6.79
N ILE A 269 21.11 14.68 5.63
CA ILE A 269 19.86 13.98 5.27
C ILE A 269 20.08 12.48 5.18
N ARG A 270 21.14 12.03 4.47
CA ARG A 270 21.48 10.61 4.37
C ARG A 270 21.74 9.99 5.75
N PHE A 271 22.46 10.68 6.62
CA PHE A 271 22.69 10.22 8.00
C PHE A 271 21.37 10.05 8.78
N LEU A 272 20.48 11.03 8.71
CA LEU A 272 19.18 10.99 9.40
C LEU A 272 18.25 9.89 8.85
N GLU A 273 18.25 9.67 7.53
CA GLU A 273 17.49 8.59 6.91
C GLU A 273 18.03 7.21 7.29
N LEU A 274 19.36 7.04 7.30
CA LEU A 274 19.99 5.80 7.78
C LEU A 274 19.72 5.57 9.27
N GLN A 275 19.78 6.61 10.10
CA GLN A 275 19.43 6.53 11.51
C GLN A 275 17.97 6.09 11.69
N HIS A 276 17.05 6.63 10.89
CA HIS A 276 15.65 6.23 10.90
C HIS A 276 15.48 4.77 10.45
N PHE A 277 16.20 4.35 9.42
CA PHE A 277 16.19 2.99 8.88
C PHE A 277 16.70 1.95 9.89
N ILE A 278 17.81 2.26 10.57
CA ILE A 278 18.40 1.44 11.65
C ILE A 278 17.38 1.27 12.79
N LYS A 279 16.74 2.37 13.22
CA LYS A 279 15.69 2.36 14.26
C LYS A 279 14.48 1.49 13.89
N GLN A 280 14.20 1.33 12.60
CA GLN A 280 13.09 0.49 12.15
C GLN A 280 13.44 -1.00 12.16
N GLY A 281 14.73 -1.38 12.16
CA GLY A 281 15.17 -2.78 12.06
C GLY A 281 15.32 -3.26 10.61
N GLY A 282 15.25 -2.36 9.63
CA GLY A 282 15.47 -2.62 8.22
C GLY A 282 14.21 -2.80 7.38
N ARG A 283 14.35 -3.18 6.10
CA ARG A 283 13.21 -3.42 5.19
C ARG A 283 12.52 -4.72 5.55
N PHE A 284 11.38 -4.65 6.25
CA PHE A 284 10.49 -5.80 6.34
C PHE A 284 9.72 -5.93 5.03
N GLN A 285 9.72 -7.14 4.45
CA GLN A 285 9.09 -7.46 3.16
C GLN A 285 7.61 -7.04 3.03
N ASP A 286 6.94 -6.72 4.14
CA ASP A 286 5.53 -6.33 4.22
C ASP A 286 5.27 -4.81 4.15
N GLU A 287 6.30 -3.97 4.16
CA GLU A 287 6.15 -2.50 4.18
C GLU A 287 5.68 -1.90 2.83
N ALA A 288 5.69 -2.66 1.74
CA ALA A 288 5.25 -2.19 0.42
C ALA A 288 3.72 -2.23 0.18
N LYS A 289 2.89 -2.44 1.22
CA LYS A 289 1.42 -2.52 1.11
C LYS A 289 0.70 -1.72 2.20
N GLU A 290 1.08 -0.46 2.37
CA GLU A 290 0.79 0.31 3.58
C GLU A 290 -0.68 0.63 3.88
N ASP A 291 -1.61 0.54 2.93
CA ASP A 291 -3.02 0.95 3.18
C ASP A 291 -3.99 -0.17 3.59
N LYS A 292 -3.61 -1.45 3.46
CA LYS A 292 -4.56 -2.57 3.68
C LYS A 292 -4.58 -3.16 5.10
N TYR A 293 -3.78 -2.62 6.04
CA TYR A 293 -3.51 -3.29 7.32
C TYR A 293 -3.70 -2.46 8.60
N ILE A 294 -4.17 -1.19 8.53
CA ILE A 294 -4.38 -0.33 9.70
C ILE A 294 -5.24 -1.00 10.79
N TRP A 295 -6.33 -1.67 10.40
CA TRP A 295 -7.21 -2.39 11.32
C TRP A 295 -6.55 -3.59 12.01
N GLN A 296 -5.60 -4.25 11.33
CA GLN A 296 -4.85 -5.36 11.92
C GLN A 296 -3.82 -4.85 12.93
N ASP A 297 -3.17 -3.74 12.60
CA ASP A 297 -2.23 -3.08 13.50
C ASP A 297 -2.94 -2.49 14.73
N LEU A 298 -4.11 -1.89 14.55
CA LEU A 298 -4.98 -1.45 15.64
C LEU A 298 -5.38 -2.63 16.53
N LYS A 299 -5.85 -3.74 15.94
CA LYS A 299 -6.19 -4.96 16.69
C LYS A 299 -4.99 -5.52 17.46
N ALA A 300 -3.80 -5.52 16.85
CA ALA A 300 -2.57 -5.98 17.51
C ALA A 300 -2.19 -5.07 18.69
N CYS A 301 -2.34 -3.75 18.55
CA CYS A 301 -2.08 -2.80 19.64
C CYS A 301 -3.10 -2.93 20.77
N VAL A 302 -4.40 -3.03 20.45
CA VAL A 302 -5.48 -3.21 21.43
C VAL A 302 -5.34 -4.53 22.20
N LEU A 303 -4.89 -5.61 21.54
CA LEU A 303 -4.65 -6.91 22.21
C LEU A 303 -3.32 -6.97 22.97
N ASN A 304 -2.45 -5.97 22.85
CA ASN A 304 -1.16 -5.96 23.53
C ASN A 304 -1.32 -5.50 24.99
N TRP A 305 -1.56 -6.44 25.89
CA TRP A 305 -1.72 -6.16 27.33
C TRP A 305 -0.55 -5.39 27.99
N ARG A 306 0.68 -5.48 27.46
CA ARG A 306 1.82 -4.69 27.97
C ARG A 306 1.67 -3.20 27.67
N LEU A 307 1.04 -2.86 26.55
CA LEU A 307 0.73 -1.47 26.18
C LEU A 307 -0.28 -0.87 27.17
N TRP A 308 -1.26 -1.66 27.62
CA TRP A 308 -2.24 -1.24 28.63
C TRP A 308 -1.62 -0.90 29.98
N LEU A 309 -0.55 -1.61 30.40
CA LEU A 309 0.17 -1.27 31.63
C LEU A 309 0.78 0.14 31.55
N VAL A 310 1.44 0.43 30.43
CA VAL A 310 2.07 1.75 30.21
C VAL A 310 1.01 2.84 30.01
N ALA A 311 -0.10 2.52 29.35
CA ALA A 311 -1.24 3.42 29.20
C ALA A 311 -1.87 3.77 30.56
N TYR A 312 -1.99 2.80 31.47
CA TYR A 312 -2.51 3.03 32.80
C TYR A 312 -1.59 3.93 33.64
N ILE A 313 -0.27 3.80 33.49
CA ILE A 313 0.70 4.72 34.11
C ILE A 313 0.44 6.17 33.63
N GLN A 314 0.16 6.36 32.33
CA GLN A 314 -0.23 7.67 31.80
C GLN A 314 -1.60 8.13 32.28
N PHE A 315 -2.56 7.22 32.42
CA PHE A 315 -3.87 7.52 32.99
C PHE A 315 -3.77 8.09 34.40
N CYS A 316 -3.00 7.42 35.27
CA CYS A 316 -2.73 7.89 36.64
C CYS A 316 -2.09 9.28 36.63
N GLN A 317 -1.08 9.48 35.78
CA GLN A 317 -0.43 10.78 35.65
C GLN A 317 -1.41 11.86 35.20
N SER A 318 -2.19 11.62 34.15
CA SER A 318 -3.15 12.59 33.60
C SER A 318 -4.20 12.97 34.63
N ALA A 319 -4.78 11.99 35.33
CA ALA A 319 -5.78 12.23 36.36
C ALA A 319 -5.27 13.17 37.45
N MET A 320 -4.07 12.89 37.96
CA MET A 320 -3.44 13.73 38.98
C MET A 320 -3.01 15.09 38.42
N SER A 321 -2.52 15.13 37.18
CA SER A 321 -2.09 16.37 36.52
C SER A 321 -3.24 17.34 36.30
N TYR A 322 -4.37 16.88 35.74
CA TYR A 322 -5.55 17.72 35.52
C TYR A 322 -6.26 18.03 36.84
N GLY A 323 -6.40 17.05 37.73
CA GLY A 323 -6.99 17.26 39.06
C GLY A 323 -6.22 18.32 39.85
N THR A 324 -4.89 18.27 39.84
CA THR A 324 -4.05 19.31 40.46
C THR A 324 -4.16 20.62 39.69
N LYS A 325 -4.11 20.61 38.35
CA LYS A 325 -4.16 21.83 37.53
C LYS A 325 -5.42 22.66 37.72
N PHE A 326 -6.59 22.02 37.84
CA PHE A 326 -7.84 22.75 38.05
C PHE A 326 -8.04 23.24 39.48
N ASN A 327 -7.41 22.60 40.48
CA ASN A 327 -7.71 22.84 41.89
C ASN A 327 -6.55 23.43 42.70
N LEU A 328 -5.34 23.53 42.14
CA LEU A 328 -4.17 24.08 42.85
C LEU A 328 -4.39 25.53 43.32
N PRO A 329 -5.00 26.44 42.54
CA PRO A 329 -5.33 27.79 43.03
C PRO A 329 -6.25 27.76 44.26
N THR A 330 -7.24 26.85 44.27
CA THR A 330 -8.16 26.65 45.39
C THR A 330 -7.43 26.13 46.63
N ILE A 331 -6.49 25.18 46.45
CA ILE A 331 -5.65 24.63 47.52
C ILE A 331 -4.72 25.71 48.08
N THR A 332 -4.16 26.60 47.25
CA THR A 332 -3.35 27.72 47.76
C THR A 332 -4.21 28.76 48.47
N ARG A 333 -5.44 29.00 48.01
CA ARG A 333 -6.37 29.91 48.69
C ARG A 333 -6.75 29.41 50.08
N SER A 334 -6.94 28.09 50.25
CA SER A 334 -7.21 27.51 51.58
C SER A 334 -6.02 27.56 52.54
N MET A 335 -4.81 27.91 52.07
CA MET A 335 -3.65 28.21 52.92
C MET A 335 -3.65 29.65 53.49
N GLY A 336 -4.65 30.48 53.16
CA GLY A 336 -4.77 31.85 53.66
C GLY A 336 -4.20 32.93 52.73
N PHE A 337 -3.83 32.60 51.49
CA PHE A 337 -3.36 33.59 50.51
C PHE A 337 -4.55 34.32 49.82
N GLU A 338 -4.42 35.64 49.62
CA GLU A 338 -5.39 36.45 48.87
C GLU A 338 -5.49 36.05 47.38
N ASN A 339 -6.61 36.31 46.68
CA ASN A 339 -6.89 35.79 45.33
C ASN A 339 -5.72 35.91 44.32
N THR A 340 -5.14 37.10 44.16
CA THR A 340 -4.00 37.32 43.25
C THR A 340 -2.72 36.65 43.76
N GLN A 341 -2.48 36.68 45.08
CA GLN A 341 -1.33 36.03 45.70
C GLN A 341 -1.43 34.49 45.59
N ALA A 342 -2.61 33.91 45.78
CA ALA A 342 -2.86 32.48 45.66
C ALA A 342 -2.52 31.95 44.26
N GLN A 343 -2.94 32.67 43.20
CA GLN A 343 -2.58 32.34 41.82
C GLN A 343 -1.06 32.40 41.61
N LEU A 344 -0.38 33.44 42.11
CA LEU A 344 1.09 33.55 42.03
C LEU A 344 1.82 32.42 42.77
N MET A 345 1.28 31.99 43.92
CA MET A 345 1.85 30.92 44.73
C MET A 345 1.74 29.53 44.09
N THR A 346 0.97 29.38 43.01
CA THR A 346 0.95 28.14 42.20
C THR A 346 2.16 27.99 41.27
N ALA A 347 2.87 29.08 40.94
CA ALA A 347 3.97 29.05 39.99
C ALA A 347 5.18 28.19 40.47
N PRO A 348 5.66 28.29 41.72
CA PRO A 348 6.83 27.51 42.16
C PRO A 348 6.65 25.98 42.11
N PRO A 349 5.52 25.38 42.54
CA PRO A 349 5.26 23.96 42.33
C PRO A 349 5.37 23.53 40.87
N TYR A 350 4.80 24.31 39.94
CA TYR A 350 4.86 24.01 38.51
C TYR A 350 6.27 24.15 37.93
N VAL A 351 7.02 25.19 38.30
CA VAL A 351 8.42 25.37 37.88
C VAL A 351 9.28 24.22 38.39
N ALA A 352 9.10 23.78 39.64
CA ALA A 352 9.79 22.63 40.19
C ALA A 352 9.45 21.34 39.41
N GLY A 353 8.18 21.15 39.02
CA GLY A 353 7.75 20.05 38.16
C GLY A 353 8.34 20.11 36.74
N ALA A 354 8.48 21.30 36.16
CA ALA A 354 9.13 21.49 34.86
C ALA A 354 10.60 21.09 34.90
N ILE A 355 11.33 21.57 35.92
CA ILE A 355 12.75 21.24 36.13
C ILE A 355 12.92 19.74 36.39
N SER A 356 12.08 19.15 37.25
CA SER A 356 12.16 17.71 37.53
C SER A 356 11.92 16.88 36.27
N SER A 357 10.96 17.26 35.42
CA SER A 357 10.69 16.55 34.16
C SER A 357 11.94 16.46 33.28
N ILE A 358 12.65 17.58 33.10
CA ILE A 358 13.86 17.64 32.27
C ILE A 358 14.98 16.79 32.88
N VAL A 359 15.24 16.96 34.18
CA VAL A 359 16.33 16.28 34.88
C VAL A 359 16.13 14.76 34.86
N PHE A 360 14.93 14.28 35.24
CA PHE A 360 14.63 12.85 35.24
C PHE A 360 14.69 12.24 33.84
N SER A 361 14.24 12.97 32.81
CA SER A 361 14.28 12.48 31.42
C SER A 361 15.71 12.38 30.88
N GLN A 362 16.59 13.34 31.21
CA GLN A 362 18.00 13.30 30.86
C GLN A 362 18.73 12.10 31.50
N PHE A 363 18.46 11.84 32.78
CA PHE A 363 19.01 10.65 33.45
C PHE A 363 18.42 9.35 32.88
N SER A 364 17.13 9.32 32.58
CA SER A 364 16.48 8.14 31.98
C SER A 364 17.09 7.78 30.63
N ASP A 365 17.38 8.78 29.79
CA ASP A 365 18.09 8.59 28.52
C ASP A 365 19.55 8.16 28.74
N ARG A 366 20.26 8.78 29.69
CA ARG A 366 21.67 8.43 30.00
C ARG A 366 21.85 6.98 30.45
N TYR A 367 20.94 6.47 31.28
CA TYR A 367 21.03 5.11 31.85
C TYR A 367 20.29 4.06 31.01
N TYR A 368 19.59 4.44 29.94
CA TYR A 368 18.80 3.54 29.09
C TYR A 368 17.77 2.69 29.87
N TRP A 369 17.34 3.17 31.04
CA TRP A 369 16.42 2.47 31.92
C TRP A 369 15.24 3.39 32.22
N ARG A 370 14.02 2.93 31.96
CA ARG A 370 12.80 3.75 32.09
C ARG A 370 12.12 3.60 33.45
N MET A 371 12.08 2.40 34.03
CA MET A 371 11.32 2.09 35.24
C MET A 371 11.67 2.96 36.46
N PRO A 372 12.96 3.15 36.84
CA PRO A 372 13.29 3.93 38.05
C PRO A 372 12.82 5.39 37.96
N PHE A 373 12.82 5.95 36.75
CA PHE A 373 12.39 7.32 36.46
C PHE A 373 10.88 7.46 36.33
N VAL A 374 10.13 6.38 36.58
CA VAL A 374 8.67 6.39 36.80
C VAL A 374 8.38 6.14 38.29
N VAL A 375 9.03 5.14 38.89
CA VAL A 375 8.82 4.76 40.31
C VAL A 375 9.24 5.86 41.29
N ILE A 376 10.39 6.50 41.08
CA ILE A 376 10.86 7.57 41.98
C ILE A 376 9.88 8.76 41.95
N PRO A 377 9.47 9.30 40.78
CA PRO A 377 8.45 10.34 40.72
C PRO A 377 7.11 9.94 41.36
N PHE A 378 6.57 8.74 41.09
CA PHE A 378 5.33 8.30 41.75
C PHE A 378 5.49 8.15 43.27
N SER A 379 6.67 7.77 43.77
CA SER A 379 6.96 7.77 45.22
C SER A 379 6.86 9.19 45.80
N CYS A 380 7.41 10.19 45.10
CA CYS A 380 7.28 11.60 45.49
C CYS A 380 5.81 12.06 45.52
N VAL A 381 5.00 11.62 44.55
CA VAL A 381 3.55 11.88 44.51
C VAL A 381 2.85 11.28 45.74
N CYS A 382 3.13 10.01 46.06
CA CYS A 382 2.57 9.34 47.23
C CYS A 382 2.92 10.06 48.52
N ILE A 383 4.17 10.50 48.67
CA ILE A 383 4.62 11.28 49.84
C ILE A 383 3.85 12.61 49.92
N GLY A 384 3.78 13.36 48.81
CA GLY A 384 3.09 14.66 48.77
C GLY A 384 1.61 14.57 49.16
N PHE A 385 0.85 13.67 48.52
CA PHE A 385 -0.57 13.53 48.83
C PHE A 385 -0.84 12.86 50.19
N SER A 386 0.06 12.01 50.70
CA SER A 386 -0.04 11.49 52.07
C SER A 386 0.12 12.60 53.11
N ILE A 387 1.05 13.53 52.89
CA ILE A 387 1.20 14.71 53.74
C ILE A 387 -0.08 15.55 53.67
N MET A 388 -0.60 15.85 52.48
CA MET A 388 -1.85 16.63 52.34
C MET A 388 -3.04 16.00 53.06
N LEU A 389 -3.22 14.68 52.97
CA LEU A 389 -4.27 13.96 53.71
C LEU A 389 -4.06 14.02 55.22
N GLY A 390 -2.80 13.94 55.68
CA GLY A 390 -2.44 14.02 57.09
C GLY A 390 -2.79 15.36 57.75
N LEU A 391 -2.84 16.45 56.98
CA LEU A 391 -3.15 17.80 57.47
C LEU A 391 -4.64 18.01 57.80
N ARG A 392 -5.53 17.09 57.39
CA ARG A 392 -6.98 17.10 57.70
C ARG A 392 -7.67 18.46 57.46
N GLY A 393 -7.31 19.16 56.39
CA GLY A 393 -7.91 20.46 56.03
C GLY A 393 -7.40 21.67 56.82
N ASN A 394 -6.43 21.50 57.74
CA ASN A 394 -5.85 22.60 58.52
C ASN A 394 -4.71 23.31 57.76
N PHE A 395 -5.00 23.77 56.54
CA PHE A 395 -4.00 24.34 55.63
C PHE A 395 -3.49 25.72 56.05
N GLU A 396 -4.35 26.54 56.67
CA GLU A 396 -4.05 27.90 57.11
C GLU A 396 -3.03 27.95 58.26
N ASN A 397 -3.09 27.01 59.22
CA ASN A 397 -2.15 26.96 60.35
C ASN A 397 -0.84 26.24 60.02
N GLN A 398 -0.79 25.48 58.91
CA GLN A 398 0.36 24.66 58.53
C GLN A 398 0.78 24.91 57.08
N VAL A 399 1.00 26.18 56.73
CA VAL A 399 1.36 26.61 55.36
C VAL A 399 2.64 25.92 54.85
N GLY A 400 3.69 25.81 55.68
CA GLY A 400 4.97 25.20 55.28
C GLY A 400 4.84 23.74 54.79
N PRO A 401 4.30 22.82 55.61
CA PRO A 401 4.06 21.44 55.19
C PRO A 401 3.10 21.31 54.00
N SER A 402 2.04 22.12 53.96
CA SER A 402 1.06 22.15 52.85
C SER A 402 1.72 22.52 51.52
N TYR A 403 2.58 23.54 51.54
CA TYR A 403 3.28 24.03 50.36
C TYR A 403 4.36 23.06 49.90
N PHE A 404 5.13 22.50 50.85
CA PHE A 404 6.11 21.44 50.56
C PHE A 404 5.45 20.23 49.90
N ALA A 405 4.28 19.81 50.40
CA ALA A 405 3.50 18.73 49.83
C ALA A 405 3.04 19.01 48.38
N ALA A 406 2.65 20.26 48.08
CA ALA A 406 2.28 20.67 46.73
C ALA A 406 3.47 20.64 45.75
N VAL A 407 4.63 21.11 46.19
CA VAL A 407 5.87 21.11 45.40
C VAL A 407 6.33 19.69 45.11
N ILE A 408 6.41 18.81 46.12
CA ILE A 408 6.86 17.43 45.93
C ILE A 408 5.89 16.61 45.06
N ALA A 409 4.58 16.87 45.16
CA ALA A 409 3.58 16.27 44.28
C ALA A 409 3.82 16.69 42.81
N CYS A 410 4.05 17.97 42.55
CA CYS A 410 4.36 18.45 41.19
C CYS A 410 5.70 17.89 40.66
N ILE A 411 6.73 17.79 41.51
CA ILE A 411 8.01 17.16 41.15
C ILE A 411 7.79 15.72 40.68
N GLY A 412 6.83 15.00 41.26
CA GLY A 412 6.50 13.62 40.90
C GLY A 412 5.57 13.46 39.69
N ILE A 413 4.60 14.37 39.49
CA ILE A 413 3.57 14.26 38.45
C ILE A 413 4.16 14.45 37.04
N TYR A 414 5.01 15.45 36.82
CA TYR A 414 5.43 15.85 35.47
C TYR A 414 6.50 14.96 34.80
N PRO A 415 7.46 14.34 35.50
CA PRO A 415 8.41 13.40 34.88
C PRO A 415 7.79 12.12 34.33
N ALA A 416 6.67 11.67 34.90
CA ALA A 416 6.09 10.37 34.58
C ALA A 416 5.58 10.27 33.13
N MET A 417 5.13 11.38 32.53
CA MET A 417 4.61 11.38 31.15
C MET A 417 5.70 11.14 30.09
N PRO A 418 6.76 11.95 30.00
CA PRO A 418 7.85 11.69 29.05
C PRO A 418 8.47 10.30 29.20
N ALA A 419 8.62 9.82 30.44
CA ALA A 419 9.14 8.49 30.74
C ALA A 419 8.20 7.38 30.24
N ALA A 420 6.90 7.45 30.52
CA ALA A 420 5.93 6.45 30.05
C ALA A 420 5.75 6.48 28.52
N THR A 421 5.70 7.66 27.91
CA THR A 421 5.54 7.82 26.46
C THR A 421 6.73 7.30 25.69
N SER A 422 7.96 7.59 26.14
CA SER A 422 9.16 7.01 25.56
C SER A 422 9.25 5.50 25.78
N TRP A 423 8.80 4.99 26.94
CA TRP A 423 8.72 3.56 27.21
C TRP A 423 7.77 2.85 26.22
N ALA A 424 6.59 3.42 25.94
CA ALA A 424 5.68 2.89 24.93
C ALA A 424 6.28 2.96 23.51
N ALA A 425 6.79 4.14 23.10
CA ALA A 425 7.33 4.37 21.77
C ALA A 425 8.49 3.43 21.42
N ASN A 426 9.35 3.14 22.40
CA ASN A 426 10.53 2.28 22.22
C ASN A 426 10.18 0.78 22.11
N ASN A 427 8.99 0.36 22.56
CA ASN A 427 8.55 -1.04 22.54
C ASN A 427 7.53 -1.35 21.42
N LEU A 428 7.23 -0.38 20.56
CA LEU A 428 6.34 -0.54 19.42
C LEU A 428 7.12 -0.56 18.09
N ALA A 429 6.99 -1.67 17.37
CA ALA A 429 7.51 -1.89 16.02
C ALA A 429 6.53 -2.78 15.23
N PRO A 430 6.37 -2.63 13.89
CA PRO A 430 7.00 -1.65 12.97
C PRO A 430 6.39 -0.23 13.04
N ALA A 431 6.81 0.69 12.17
CA ALA A 431 6.42 2.11 12.20
C ALA A 431 4.89 2.35 12.15
N SER A 432 4.14 1.53 11.41
CA SER A 432 2.67 1.58 11.36
C SER A 432 2.05 1.31 12.74
N ARG A 433 2.51 0.27 13.44
CA ARG A 433 2.08 -0.06 14.81
C ARG A 433 2.56 0.97 15.82
N ARG A 434 3.70 1.60 15.58
CA ARG A 434 4.17 2.70 16.44
C ARG A 434 3.24 3.91 16.36
N ALA A 435 2.83 4.32 15.15
CA ALA A 435 1.88 5.42 14.97
C ALA A 435 0.54 5.15 15.67
N VAL A 436 -0.05 3.97 15.41
CA VAL A 436 -1.34 3.57 15.99
C VAL A 436 -1.24 3.31 17.49
N GLY A 437 -0.22 2.57 17.93
CA GLY A 437 -0.04 2.18 19.33
C GLY A 437 0.35 3.34 20.24
N LEU A 438 1.13 4.31 19.74
CA LEU A 438 1.46 5.52 20.49
C LEU A 438 0.22 6.40 20.69
N ALA A 439 -0.57 6.63 19.63
CA ALA A 439 -1.82 7.36 19.74
C ALA A 439 -2.82 6.64 20.67
N LEU A 440 -2.94 5.32 20.58
CA LEU A 440 -3.81 4.54 21.47
C LEU A 440 -3.37 4.67 22.93
N ASN A 441 -2.06 4.59 23.19
CA ASN A 441 -1.51 4.68 24.54
C ASN A 441 -1.74 6.07 25.17
N ILE A 442 -1.55 7.13 24.38
CA ILE A 442 -1.82 8.50 24.80
C ILE A 442 -3.33 8.73 25.01
N ALA A 443 -4.18 8.22 24.12
CA ALA A 443 -5.63 8.36 24.21
C ALA A 443 -6.19 7.71 25.49
N LEU A 444 -5.73 6.50 25.80
CA LEU A 444 -6.04 5.82 27.05
C LEU A 444 -5.52 6.58 28.27
N GLY A 445 -4.34 7.21 28.15
CA GLY A 445 -3.81 8.11 29.18
C GLY A 445 -4.69 9.34 29.40
N ASN A 446 -5.23 9.94 28.34
CA ASN A 446 -6.08 11.13 28.43
C ASN A 446 -7.48 10.85 28.99
N MET A 447 -7.92 9.60 29.07
CA MET A 447 -9.09 9.22 29.88
C MET A 447 -8.92 9.66 31.35
N GLY A 448 -7.69 9.77 31.84
CA GLY A 448 -7.39 10.31 33.16
C GLY A 448 -7.84 11.76 33.32
N GLY A 449 -7.85 12.55 32.25
CA GLY A 449 -8.35 13.93 32.27
C GLY A 449 -9.84 14.02 32.63
N ILE A 450 -10.66 13.09 32.13
CA ILE A 450 -12.07 12.98 32.53
C ILE A 450 -12.17 12.73 34.04
N MET A 451 -11.40 11.77 34.55
CA MET A 451 -11.37 11.46 35.99
C MET A 451 -10.92 12.69 36.80
N GLY A 452 -9.86 13.38 36.36
CA GLY A 452 -9.32 14.58 36.99
C GLY A 452 -10.37 15.70 37.17
N SER A 453 -11.29 15.86 36.21
CA SER A 453 -12.40 16.81 36.28
C SER A 453 -13.47 16.47 37.34
N TYR A 454 -13.47 15.25 37.88
CA TYR A 454 -14.42 14.77 38.90
C TYR A 454 -13.74 14.36 40.21
N MET A 455 -12.46 14.70 40.42
CA MET A 455 -11.72 14.30 41.63
C MET A 455 -11.97 15.21 42.84
N PHE A 456 -12.19 16.50 42.62
CA PHE A 456 -12.36 17.49 43.69
C PHE A 456 -13.77 18.08 43.64
N PHE A 457 -14.53 17.91 44.71
CA PHE A 457 -15.88 18.44 44.85
C PHE A 457 -15.90 19.61 45.83
N ASP A 458 -16.66 20.65 45.50
CA ASP A 458 -16.86 21.80 46.39
C ASP A 458 -17.51 21.39 47.73
N SER A 459 -18.28 20.30 47.76
CA SER A 459 -18.91 19.75 48.98
C SER A 459 -17.90 19.16 49.98
N ASP A 460 -16.71 18.78 49.51
CA ASP A 460 -15.66 18.20 50.35
C ASP A 460 -14.69 19.28 50.88
N ALA A 461 -14.89 20.55 50.54
CA ALA A 461 -14.08 21.65 51.04
C ALA A 461 -14.25 21.83 52.56
N PRO A 462 -13.17 22.09 53.34
CA PRO A 462 -11.78 22.28 52.93
C PRO A 462 -10.93 20.99 52.97
N MET A 463 -11.48 19.84 53.37
CA MET A 463 -10.69 18.61 53.59
C MET A 463 -10.27 17.91 52.29
N TYR A 464 -11.12 17.94 51.26
CA TYR A 464 -10.90 17.30 49.96
C TYR A 464 -10.41 15.84 50.04
N ASN A 465 -10.92 15.07 51.01
CA ASN A 465 -10.50 13.69 51.27
C ASN A 465 -10.60 12.81 50.02
N THR A 466 -11.65 13.00 49.21
CA THR A 466 -11.87 12.26 47.96
C THR A 466 -10.77 12.55 46.93
N GLY A 467 -10.44 13.82 46.70
CA GLY A 467 -9.43 14.22 45.70
C GLY A 467 -8.02 13.80 46.07
N PHE A 468 -7.59 14.06 47.31
CA PHE A 468 -6.26 13.64 47.77
C PHE A 468 -6.16 12.13 47.93
N GLY A 469 -7.23 11.46 48.39
CA GLY A 469 -7.30 9.99 48.50
C GLY A 469 -7.19 9.29 47.15
N LEU A 470 -7.93 9.76 46.14
CA LEU A 470 -7.83 9.25 44.77
C LEU A 470 -6.45 9.52 44.17
N SER A 471 -5.86 10.69 44.42
CA SER A 471 -4.51 11.01 43.94
C SER A 471 -3.46 10.08 44.56
N LEU A 472 -3.55 9.79 45.85
CA LEU A 472 -2.68 8.81 46.52
C LEU A 472 -2.89 7.39 45.95
N ALA A 473 -4.15 6.99 45.73
CA ALA A 473 -4.47 5.69 45.15
C ALA A 473 -3.90 5.53 43.73
N PHE A 474 -4.00 6.56 42.88
CA PHE A 474 -3.40 6.56 41.55
C PHE A 474 -1.87 6.60 41.59
N GLY A 475 -1.27 7.28 42.59
CA GLY A 475 0.17 7.22 42.81
C GLY A 475 0.66 5.81 43.12
N LEU A 476 -0.02 5.12 44.06
CA LEU A 476 0.32 3.73 44.44
C LEU A 476 0.06 2.73 43.31
N SER A 477 -1.08 2.83 42.61
CA SER A 477 -1.41 1.93 41.52
C SER A 477 -0.48 2.14 40.31
N GLY A 478 -0.12 3.39 39.99
CA GLY A 478 0.87 3.71 38.96
C GLY A 478 2.25 3.10 39.25
N LEU A 479 2.68 3.15 40.52
CA LEU A 479 3.92 2.55 41.00
C LEU A 479 3.91 1.01 40.85
N LEU A 480 2.83 0.36 41.25
CA LEU A 480 2.63 -1.09 41.07
C LEU A 480 2.65 -1.49 39.59
N MET A 481 1.99 -0.71 38.73
CA MET A 481 1.98 -0.98 37.28
C MET A 481 3.35 -0.76 36.63
N ALA A 482 4.16 0.18 37.11
CA ALA A 482 5.53 0.35 36.64
C ALA A 482 6.41 -0.88 36.93
N PHE A 483 6.30 -1.46 38.13
CA PHE A 483 6.98 -2.73 38.44
C PHE A 483 6.44 -3.90 37.61
N ALA A 484 5.12 -3.99 37.44
CA ALA A 484 4.50 -5.03 36.62
C ALA A 484 4.96 -4.93 35.14
N ALA A 485 5.05 -3.72 34.59
CA ALA A 485 5.52 -3.48 33.23
C ALA A 485 6.98 -3.93 33.06
N GLU A 486 7.87 -3.53 33.97
CA GLU A 486 9.27 -3.96 33.96
C GLU A 486 9.40 -5.49 34.05
N ALA A 487 8.68 -6.13 34.97
CA ALA A 487 8.66 -7.59 35.10
C ALA A 487 8.15 -8.27 33.81
N ALA A 488 7.10 -7.71 33.18
CA ALA A 488 6.53 -8.22 31.95
C ALA A 488 7.47 -8.12 30.74
N TYR A 489 8.26 -7.03 30.66
CA TYR A 489 9.28 -6.85 29.62
C TYR A 489 10.49 -7.75 29.87
N LYS A 490 11.01 -7.83 31.10
CA LYS A 490 12.10 -8.76 31.47
C LYS A 490 11.73 -10.21 31.22
N TRP A 491 10.51 -10.62 31.61
CA TRP A 491 9.99 -11.96 31.33
C TRP A 491 9.85 -12.22 29.83
N GLY A 492 9.36 -11.22 29.08
CA GLY A 492 9.25 -11.29 27.63
C GLY A 492 10.61 -11.46 26.93
N ASN A 493 11.62 -10.70 27.36
CA ASN A 493 12.97 -10.75 26.82
C ASN A 493 13.67 -12.06 27.16
N LYS A 494 13.60 -12.52 28.42
CA LYS A 494 14.13 -13.83 28.82
C LYS A 494 13.50 -14.99 28.05
N LYS A 495 12.20 -14.91 27.75
CA LYS A 495 11.51 -15.90 26.91
C LYS A 495 11.93 -15.83 25.43
N LYS A 496 12.35 -14.66 24.95
CA LYS A 496 12.89 -14.49 23.59
C LYS A 496 14.33 -14.99 23.49
N GLU A 497 15.17 -14.70 24.49
CA GLU A 497 16.55 -15.18 24.61
C GLU A 497 16.63 -16.70 24.77
N ALA A 498 15.65 -17.31 25.47
CA ALA A 498 15.56 -18.76 25.62
C ALA A 498 15.11 -19.50 24.35
N LEU A 499 14.77 -18.80 23.27
CA LEU A 499 14.45 -19.43 21.99
C LEU A 499 15.75 -19.68 21.24
N SER A 500 16.09 -20.96 21.02
CA SER A 500 17.16 -21.34 20.10
C SER A 500 16.90 -20.73 18.73
N GLU A 501 17.96 -20.40 17.98
CA GLU A 501 17.84 -19.93 16.60
C GLU A 501 17.04 -20.93 15.73
N GLU A 502 17.12 -22.22 16.05
CA GLU A 502 16.31 -23.28 15.45
C GLU A 502 14.81 -23.15 15.78
N ASP A 503 14.46 -22.79 17.02
CA ASP A 503 13.06 -22.55 17.44
C ASP A 503 12.51 -21.25 16.84
N ILE A 504 13.34 -20.23 16.66
CA ILE A 504 12.98 -18.99 15.98
C ILE A 504 12.69 -19.28 14.51
N ARG A 505 13.57 -20.01 13.82
CA ARG A 505 13.34 -20.47 12.45
C ARG A 505 12.11 -21.37 12.34
N ALA A 506 11.90 -22.27 13.31
CA ALA A 506 10.72 -23.14 13.35
C ALA A 506 9.41 -22.36 13.62
N ARG A 507 9.44 -21.32 14.46
CA ARG A 507 8.26 -20.45 14.72
C ARG A 507 7.98 -19.49 13.58
N ILE A 508 9.01 -18.95 12.90
CA ILE A 508 8.84 -18.20 11.66
C ILE A 508 8.26 -19.11 10.57
N ALA A 509 8.69 -20.38 10.52
CA ALA A 509 8.09 -21.40 9.67
C ALA A 509 6.66 -21.81 10.11
N ALA A 510 6.29 -21.64 11.38
CA ALA A 510 4.98 -22.03 11.94
C ALA A 510 3.97 -20.88 12.06
N LEU A 511 4.40 -19.62 12.05
CA LEU A 511 3.53 -18.46 11.88
C LEU A 511 2.83 -18.59 10.51
N PRO A 512 1.55 -18.19 10.39
CA PRO A 512 0.93 -18.04 9.08
C PRO A 512 1.50 -16.80 8.37
N CYS A 513 2.83 -16.70 8.24
CA CYS A 513 3.39 -16.12 7.05
C CYS A 513 2.71 -16.83 5.89
N ARG A 514 2.16 -16.05 4.95
CA ARG A 514 1.63 -16.57 3.69
C ARG A 514 2.66 -17.54 3.13
N ARG A 515 2.32 -18.84 3.22
CA ARG A 515 3.16 -20.02 3.02
C ARG A 515 4.41 -19.73 2.19
N SER A 516 5.57 -19.68 2.84
CA SER A 516 6.81 -20.06 2.18
C SER A 516 6.61 -21.50 1.67
N ALA A 517 6.81 -21.67 0.38
CA ALA A 517 6.48 -22.84 -0.42
C ALA A 517 7.41 -24.03 -0.12
N SER A 518 7.42 -24.55 1.10
CA SER A 518 8.31 -25.70 1.42
C SER A 518 7.66 -27.07 1.18
N SER A 519 6.35 -27.17 0.90
CA SER A 519 5.74 -28.45 0.51
C SER A 519 4.50 -28.28 -0.38
N LEU A 520 4.50 -28.97 -1.53
CA LEU A 520 3.35 -29.06 -2.43
C LEU A 520 2.29 -30.02 -1.85
N PRO A 521 0.98 -29.72 -1.97
CA PRO A 521 -0.09 -30.66 -1.63
C PRO A 521 0.06 -32.01 -2.35
N LYS A 522 -0.32 -33.11 -1.68
CA LYS A 522 -0.26 -34.47 -2.27
C LYS A 522 -1.00 -34.59 -3.59
N ASP A 523 -2.10 -33.85 -3.75
CA ASP A 523 -2.89 -33.88 -4.97
C ASP A 523 -2.13 -33.36 -6.21
N LEU A 524 -1.14 -32.49 -6.01
CA LEU A 524 -0.31 -31.95 -7.10
C LEU A 524 0.87 -32.87 -7.48
N LEU A 525 1.17 -33.89 -6.67
CA LEU A 525 2.30 -34.81 -6.91
C LEU A 525 1.84 -36.18 -7.43
N LYS A 526 0.63 -36.27 -7.98
CA LYS A 526 0.16 -37.48 -8.65
C LYS A 526 0.99 -37.70 -9.91
N THR A 527 1.35 -38.93 -10.21
CA THR A 527 2.20 -39.28 -11.35
C THR A 527 1.36 -39.95 -12.45
N PRO A 528 0.77 -39.18 -13.38
CA PRO A 528 -0.15 -39.72 -14.38
C PRO A 528 0.57 -40.50 -15.49
N ASN A 529 1.88 -40.29 -15.68
CA ASN A 529 2.65 -40.91 -16.77
C ASN A 529 4.09 -41.29 -16.33
N PRO A 530 4.85 -42.03 -17.16
CA PRO A 530 6.20 -42.47 -16.83
C PRO A 530 7.17 -41.31 -16.56
N THR A 531 7.10 -40.22 -17.32
CA THR A 531 7.95 -39.03 -17.15
C THR A 531 7.72 -38.37 -15.79
N ALA A 532 6.46 -38.25 -15.36
CA ALA A 532 6.11 -37.75 -14.03
C ALA A 532 6.64 -38.65 -12.92
N LYS A 533 6.62 -39.97 -13.14
CA LYS A 533 7.20 -40.94 -12.19
C LYS A 533 8.71 -40.75 -12.08
N SER A 534 9.42 -40.64 -13.21
CA SER A 534 10.86 -40.36 -13.23
C SER A 534 11.21 -39.04 -12.54
N LEU A 535 10.43 -37.97 -12.76
CA LEU A 535 10.60 -36.69 -12.07
C LEU A 535 10.34 -36.81 -10.56
N ALA A 536 9.30 -37.54 -10.16
CA ALA A 536 9.02 -37.80 -8.75
C ALA A 536 10.15 -38.61 -8.07
N ASP A 537 10.72 -39.59 -8.77
CA ASP A 537 11.79 -40.47 -8.29
C ASP A 537 13.11 -39.71 -8.05
N THR A 538 13.33 -38.55 -8.69
CA THR A 538 14.47 -37.65 -8.38
C THR A 538 14.48 -37.16 -6.93
N GLY A 539 13.30 -37.11 -6.29
CA GLY A 539 13.13 -36.65 -4.92
C GLY A 539 13.23 -35.13 -4.72
N VAL A 540 13.30 -34.34 -5.80
CA VAL A 540 13.32 -32.86 -5.76
C VAL A 540 11.97 -32.31 -5.26
N TRP A 541 10.86 -32.85 -5.79
CA TRP A 541 9.50 -32.49 -5.37
C TRP A 541 9.04 -33.39 -4.20
N SER A 542 9.37 -33.00 -2.96
CA SER A 542 9.03 -33.77 -1.76
C SER A 542 7.85 -33.20 -0.95
N TYR A 543 7.07 -34.07 -0.32
CA TYR A 543 5.99 -33.72 0.61
C TYR A 543 6.46 -33.71 2.08
N ILE A 544 6.02 -32.73 2.88
CA ILE A 544 6.14 -32.76 4.35
C ILE A 544 4.81 -33.26 4.93
N SER A 545 4.83 -34.40 5.64
CA SER A 545 3.66 -34.89 6.37
C SER A 545 3.29 -33.92 7.50
N ARG A 546 2.06 -33.38 7.48
CA ARG A 546 1.48 -32.69 8.63
C ARG A 546 1.61 -33.54 9.91
N ARG A 547 1.98 -32.88 11.01
CA ARG A 547 1.88 -33.30 12.43
C ARG A 547 2.05 -34.81 12.64
N ARG A 548 3.28 -35.26 12.79
CA ARG A 548 3.57 -36.63 13.27
C ARG A 548 3.31 -36.68 14.77
N THR A 549 2.56 -37.66 15.24
CA THR A 549 2.53 -38.02 16.66
C THR A 549 3.88 -38.59 17.08
N ARG A 550 4.25 -38.45 18.36
CA ARG A 550 5.53 -38.93 18.92
C ARG A 550 5.76 -40.42 18.62
N GLU A 551 4.69 -41.22 18.62
CA GLU A 551 4.71 -42.65 18.28
C GLU A 551 5.10 -42.94 16.82
N GLN A 552 4.72 -42.08 15.87
CA GLN A 552 5.08 -42.24 14.46
C GLN A 552 6.55 -41.88 14.20
N ILE A 553 7.13 -40.98 14.99
CA ILE A 553 8.55 -40.63 14.94
C ILE A 553 9.39 -41.82 15.44
N GLU A 554 9.00 -42.43 16.55
CA GLU A 554 9.69 -43.61 17.12
C GLU A 554 9.59 -44.86 16.22
N ALA A 555 8.45 -45.04 15.53
CA ALA A 555 8.29 -46.15 14.57
C ALA A 555 9.16 -45.97 13.31
N ASP A 556 9.31 -44.74 12.82
CA ASP A 556 10.17 -44.43 11.68
C ASP A 556 11.66 -44.47 12.05
N GLU A 557 12.06 -44.10 13.27
CA GLU A 557 13.44 -44.27 13.75
C GLU A 557 13.85 -45.75 13.83
N LYS A 558 12.92 -46.63 14.25
CA LYS A 558 13.14 -48.08 14.20
C LYS A 558 13.27 -48.61 12.77
N LYS A 559 12.49 -48.07 11.81
CA LYS A 559 12.62 -48.39 10.37
C LYS A 559 13.84 -47.78 9.69
N ALA A 560 14.32 -46.63 10.16
CA ALA A 560 15.51 -45.96 9.64
C ALA A 560 16.79 -46.72 10.04
N LYS A 561 16.82 -47.32 11.23
CA LYS A 561 17.92 -48.20 11.68
C LYS A 561 18.06 -49.48 10.84
N THR A 562 17.02 -49.89 10.10
CA THR A 562 17.02 -51.09 9.25
C THR A 562 17.28 -50.81 7.76
N ARG A 563 17.34 -49.54 7.33
CA ARG A 563 17.49 -49.17 5.92
C ARG A 563 18.97 -48.87 5.59
N LYS A 564 19.62 -49.72 4.79
CA LYS A 564 20.93 -49.43 4.18
C LYS A 564 20.89 -48.06 3.49
N LYS A 565 21.76 -47.12 3.89
CA LYS A 565 21.93 -45.80 3.27
C LYS A 565 22.26 -46.00 1.77
N SER A 566 21.34 -45.58 0.90
CA SER A 566 21.65 -45.38 -0.53
C SER A 566 22.73 -44.29 -0.64
N THR A 567 23.85 -44.63 -1.25
CA THR A 567 25.04 -43.78 -1.43
C THR A 567 24.96 -42.82 -2.63
N LYS A 568 23.82 -42.76 -3.35
CA LYS A 568 23.68 -41.82 -4.47
C LYS A 568 23.28 -40.42 -3.97
N PRO A 569 24.04 -39.36 -4.31
CA PRO A 569 23.64 -37.98 -4.02
C PRO A 569 22.33 -37.67 -4.73
N LYS A 570 21.39 -37.00 -4.03
CA LYS A 570 20.15 -36.54 -4.66
C LYS A 570 20.48 -35.32 -5.53
N PRO A 571 19.98 -35.25 -6.78
CA PRO A 571 20.17 -34.07 -7.60
C PRO A 571 19.52 -32.84 -6.92
N LYS A 572 20.21 -31.70 -6.95
CA LYS A 572 19.67 -30.40 -6.53
C LYS A 572 18.96 -29.77 -7.74
N GLY A 573 17.82 -29.14 -7.52
CA GLY A 573 17.11 -28.37 -8.55
C GLY A 573 15.94 -27.57 -7.97
N ASP A 574 15.40 -26.63 -8.75
CA ASP A 574 14.34 -25.73 -8.29
C ASP A 574 12.99 -26.47 -8.13
N ARG A 575 12.54 -26.55 -6.88
CA ARG A 575 11.30 -27.24 -6.48
C ARG A 575 10.02 -26.55 -6.97
N ALA A 576 10.11 -25.28 -7.38
CA ALA A 576 8.98 -24.53 -7.89
C ALA A 576 8.74 -24.77 -9.40
N ARG A 577 9.65 -25.44 -10.11
CA ARG A 577 9.53 -25.66 -11.57
C ARG A 577 8.33 -26.56 -11.89
N VAL A 578 7.56 -26.16 -12.91
CA VAL A 578 6.48 -26.96 -13.49
C VAL A 578 6.95 -27.50 -14.84
N ASN A 579 6.87 -28.82 -15.01
CA ASN A 579 7.34 -29.52 -16.20
C ASN A 579 6.16 -29.98 -17.06
N ILE A 580 6.29 -29.89 -18.37
CA ILE A 580 5.34 -30.48 -19.33
C ILE A 580 5.71 -31.95 -19.49
N ILE A 581 4.75 -32.85 -19.30
CA ILE A 581 5.02 -34.30 -19.20
C ILE A 581 4.21 -35.15 -20.19
N ASN A 582 3.14 -34.63 -20.78
CA ASN A 582 2.24 -35.42 -21.62
C ASN A 582 2.58 -35.28 -23.11
N ASP A 583 3.09 -36.36 -23.72
CA ASP A 583 3.44 -36.41 -25.14
C ASP A 583 2.24 -36.17 -26.06
N LYS A 584 1.11 -36.83 -25.80
CA LYS A 584 -0.10 -36.71 -26.64
C LYS A 584 -0.65 -35.29 -26.63
N PHE A 585 -0.57 -34.62 -25.47
CA PHE A 585 -0.93 -33.21 -25.36
C PHE A 585 -0.03 -32.32 -26.22
N CYS A 586 1.29 -32.55 -26.20
CA CYS A 586 2.22 -31.78 -27.03
C CYS A 586 1.97 -32.02 -28.53
N ASP A 587 1.65 -33.26 -28.92
CA ASP A 587 1.25 -33.59 -30.30
C ASP A 587 -0.03 -32.84 -30.71
N ASP A 588 -1.09 -32.87 -29.87
CA ASP A 588 -2.34 -32.14 -30.10
C ASP A 588 -2.07 -30.63 -30.30
N VAL A 589 -1.20 -30.04 -29.48
CA VAL A 589 -0.83 -28.61 -29.56
C VAL A 589 -0.06 -28.30 -30.84
N ILE A 590 0.94 -29.10 -31.20
CA ILE A 590 1.77 -28.87 -32.40
C ILE A 590 0.92 -29.05 -33.66
N ASP A 591 0.11 -30.10 -33.74
CA ASP A 591 -0.78 -30.33 -34.89
C ASP A 591 -1.78 -29.18 -35.07
N TYR A 592 -2.22 -28.57 -33.97
CA TYR A 592 -3.14 -27.44 -33.98
C TYR A 592 -2.49 -26.16 -34.54
N ILE A 593 -1.27 -25.83 -34.11
CA ILE A 593 -0.54 -24.65 -34.62
C ILE A 593 0.33 -24.92 -35.85
N ALA A 594 0.37 -26.18 -36.32
CA ALA A 594 1.21 -26.63 -37.43
C ALA A 594 1.11 -25.77 -38.69
N PRO A 595 -0.08 -25.31 -39.16
CA PRO A 595 -0.18 -24.47 -40.35
C PRO A 595 0.68 -23.20 -40.25
N SER A 596 0.68 -22.57 -39.08
CA SER A 596 1.47 -21.36 -38.81
C SER A 596 2.93 -21.67 -38.50
N LEU A 597 3.23 -22.86 -37.96
CA LEU A 597 4.58 -23.24 -37.53
C LEU A 597 5.45 -23.77 -38.67
N LYS A 598 4.86 -24.30 -39.77
CA LYS A 598 5.57 -24.83 -40.95
C LYS A 598 6.61 -23.90 -41.55
N ARG A 599 6.42 -22.59 -41.47
CA ARG A 599 7.38 -21.59 -41.98
C ARG A 599 8.72 -21.60 -41.24
N HIS A 600 8.76 -22.15 -40.02
CA HIS A 600 9.98 -22.24 -39.20
C HIS A 600 10.71 -23.59 -39.37
N VAL A 601 10.31 -24.44 -40.32
CA VAL A 601 11.04 -25.69 -40.57
C VAL A 601 12.46 -25.36 -41.04
N GLY A 602 13.47 -25.94 -40.37
CA GLY A 602 14.89 -25.64 -40.59
C GLY A 602 15.40 -24.36 -39.90
N CYS A 603 14.65 -23.80 -38.94
CA CYS A 603 15.09 -22.64 -38.16
C CYS A 603 16.20 -22.96 -37.16
N ASP A 604 16.83 -21.93 -36.59
CA ASP A 604 17.49 -22.05 -35.29
C ASP A 604 16.42 -22.04 -34.19
N LEU A 605 16.56 -22.91 -33.19
CA LEU A 605 15.64 -23.03 -32.07
C LEU A 605 16.38 -22.70 -30.78
N LEU A 606 15.95 -21.64 -30.10
CA LEU A 606 16.40 -21.31 -28.76
C LEU A 606 15.34 -21.74 -27.75
N ASP A 607 15.69 -22.66 -26.85
CA ASP A 607 14.79 -23.22 -25.86
C ASP A 607 15.28 -22.90 -24.45
N ILE A 608 14.54 -22.02 -23.77
CA ILE A 608 14.86 -21.57 -22.43
C ILE A 608 14.09 -22.41 -21.43
N ASN A 609 14.81 -22.96 -20.46
CA ASN A 609 14.24 -23.71 -19.35
C ASN A 609 13.42 -24.95 -19.82
N PRO A 610 13.95 -25.83 -20.69
CA PRO A 610 13.23 -26.95 -21.30
C PRO A 610 12.72 -28.00 -20.28
N GLY A 611 13.32 -28.07 -19.08
CA GLY A 611 12.94 -29.01 -18.03
C GLY A 611 12.98 -30.46 -18.50
N ALA A 612 11.86 -31.19 -18.37
CA ALA A 612 11.76 -32.59 -18.81
C ALA A 612 11.87 -32.80 -20.34
N GLY A 613 11.89 -31.73 -21.14
CA GLY A 613 12.20 -31.79 -22.58
C GLY A 613 11.13 -32.40 -23.49
N VAL A 614 9.94 -32.77 -22.97
CA VAL A 614 8.85 -33.37 -23.78
C VAL A 614 8.40 -32.42 -24.88
N TRP A 615 8.10 -31.17 -24.53
CA TRP A 615 7.74 -30.12 -25.49
C TRP A 615 8.86 -29.87 -26.50
N SER A 616 10.09 -29.68 -26.01
CA SER A 616 11.30 -29.44 -26.79
C SER A 616 11.56 -30.54 -27.83
N LYS A 617 11.33 -31.81 -27.45
CA LYS A 617 11.50 -32.97 -28.33
C LYS A 617 10.50 -32.96 -29.47
N LYS A 618 9.22 -32.76 -29.16
CA LYS A 618 8.16 -32.72 -30.17
C LYS A 618 8.33 -31.53 -31.11
N LEU A 619 8.74 -30.38 -30.58
CA LEU A 619 9.03 -29.20 -31.39
C LEU A 619 10.22 -29.43 -32.32
N ASN A 620 11.29 -30.08 -31.84
CA ASN A 620 12.43 -30.46 -32.65
C ASN A 620 12.07 -31.48 -33.74
N ASP A 621 11.25 -32.49 -33.43
CA ASP A 621 10.76 -33.50 -34.40
C ASP A 621 10.01 -32.84 -35.57
N PHE A 622 9.18 -31.83 -35.25
CA PHE A 622 8.39 -31.10 -36.24
C PHE A 622 9.23 -30.11 -37.06
N LEU A 623 10.03 -29.27 -36.40
CA LEU A 623 10.78 -28.18 -37.04
C LEU A 623 12.05 -28.65 -37.75
N LYS A 624 12.67 -29.74 -37.30
CA LYS A 624 14.00 -30.20 -37.76
C LYS A 624 15.01 -29.04 -37.80
N PRO A 625 15.25 -28.38 -36.65
CA PRO A 625 16.04 -27.15 -36.61
C PRO A 625 17.50 -27.43 -36.96
N ARG A 626 18.18 -26.46 -37.57
CA ARG A 626 19.61 -26.53 -37.92
C ARG A 626 20.51 -26.40 -36.67
N SER A 627 20.06 -25.64 -35.68
CA SER A 627 20.67 -25.55 -34.36
C SER A 627 19.57 -25.54 -33.30
N HIS A 628 19.81 -26.22 -32.17
CA HIS A 628 18.88 -26.28 -31.05
C HIS A 628 19.63 -26.00 -29.75
N ILE A 629 19.53 -24.76 -29.27
CA ILE A 629 20.22 -24.30 -28.06
C ILE A 629 19.28 -24.46 -26.87
N LEU A 630 19.61 -25.38 -25.97
CA LEU A 630 18.87 -25.69 -24.75
C LEU A 630 19.53 -24.96 -23.56
N MET A 631 18.88 -23.93 -23.01
CA MET A 631 19.36 -23.23 -21.82
C MET A 631 18.69 -23.80 -20.57
N GLU A 632 19.43 -24.55 -19.74
CA GLU A 632 18.87 -25.18 -18.53
C GLU A 632 19.80 -24.97 -17.33
N PRO A 633 19.40 -24.15 -16.33
CA PRO A 633 20.22 -23.87 -15.16
C PRO A 633 20.38 -25.10 -14.25
N ASP A 634 19.37 -25.97 -14.18
CA ASP A 634 19.42 -27.22 -13.40
C ASP A 634 19.92 -28.38 -14.28
N ALA A 635 21.01 -28.17 -15.03
CA ALA A 635 21.52 -29.11 -16.02
C ALA A 635 21.78 -30.52 -15.44
N GLU A 636 22.29 -30.64 -14.22
CA GLU A 636 22.52 -31.95 -13.58
C GLU A 636 21.23 -32.76 -13.35
N LEU A 637 20.12 -32.07 -13.06
CA LEU A 637 18.82 -32.69 -12.83
C LEU A 637 18.17 -33.13 -14.14
N TYR A 638 18.25 -32.27 -15.16
CA TYR A 638 17.49 -32.45 -16.41
C TYR A 638 18.26 -33.11 -17.54
N LYS A 639 19.59 -33.18 -17.49
CA LYS A 639 20.42 -33.82 -18.52
C LYS A 639 19.95 -35.24 -18.89
N PRO A 640 19.62 -36.16 -17.95
CA PRO A 640 19.12 -37.49 -18.31
C PRO A 640 17.82 -37.49 -19.13
N PHE A 641 16.99 -36.44 -18.99
CA PHE A 641 15.76 -36.26 -19.77
C PHE A 641 16.05 -35.63 -21.15
N LEU A 642 17.11 -34.83 -21.26
CA LEU A 642 17.51 -34.10 -22.45
C LEU A 642 18.52 -34.86 -23.33
N ASP A 643 19.19 -35.90 -22.83
CA ASP A 643 20.16 -36.70 -23.59
C ASP A 643 19.62 -37.17 -24.96
N PRO A 644 18.37 -37.65 -25.10
CA PRO A 644 17.82 -38.02 -26.42
C PRO A 644 17.69 -36.86 -27.41
N LEU A 645 17.65 -35.61 -26.92
CA LEU A 645 17.69 -34.41 -27.75
C LEU A 645 19.14 -34.01 -28.05
N LEU A 646 20.06 -34.16 -27.10
CA LEU A 646 21.47 -33.81 -27.24
C LEU A 646 22.22 -34.75 -28.20
N GLU A 647 21.74 -35.97 -28.39
CA GLU A 647 22.25 -36.90 -29.42
C GLU A 647 21.95 -36.44 -30.85
N ARG A 648 21.04 -35.47 -31.04
CA ARG A 648 20.65 -34.97 -32.36
C ARG A 648 21.66 -33.94 -32.89
N PRO A 649 21.89 -33.90 -34.21
CA PRO A 649 22.83 -32.94 -34.79
C PRO A 649 22.35 -31.50 -34.55
N GLY A 650 23.27 -30.64 -34.12
CA GLY A 650 23.00 -29.22 -33.86
C GLY A 650 22.40 -28.90 -32.49
N ALA A 651 22.11 -29.90 -31.64
CA ALA A 651 21.62 -29.67 -30.29
C ALA A 651 22.76 -29.39 -29.29
N LYS A 652 22.62 -28.34 -28.48
CA LYS A 652 23.64 -27.92 -27.50
C LYS A 652 22.99 -27.52 -26.18
N LEU A 653 23.50 -28.07 -25.06
CA LEU A 653 23.11 -27.68 -23.71
C LEU A 653 23.98 -26.52 -23.21
N VAL A 654 23.36 -25.47 -22.70
CA VAL A 654 23.98 -24.30 -22.06
C VAL A 654 23.47 -24.24 -20.62
N PRO A 655 24.33 -24.41 -19.60
CA PRO A 655 23.92 -24.46 -18.19
C PRO A 655 23.68 -23.05 -17.61
N GLU A 656 22.79 -22.28 -18.22
CA GLU A 656 22.46 -20.90 -17.86
C GLU A 656 20.93 -20.76 -17.76
N SER A 657 20.43 -19.80 -16.98
CA SER A 657 18.98 -19.67 -16.69
C SER A 657 18.16 -19.14 -17.88
N GLY A 658 18.77 -18.33 -18.73
CA GLY A 658 18.09 -17.61 -19.81
C GLY A 658 17.06 -16.58 -19.31
N ILE A 659 17.06 -16.26 -18.01
CA ILE A 659 16.24 -15.20 -17.41
C ILE A 659 17.06 -13.90 -17.33
N LEU A 660 18.38 -14.00 -17.14
CA LEU A 660 19.27 -12.86 -17.11
C LEU A 660 19.69 -12.42 -18.52
N TRP A 661 19.71 -11.11 -18.76
CA TRP A 661 19.99 -10.56 -20.09
C TRP A 661 21.41 -10.86 -20.58
N THR A 662 22.37 -10.91 -19.66
CA THR A 662 23.77 -11.27 -19.95
C THR A 662 23.86 -12.71 -20.45
N GLU A 663 23.18 -13.64 -19.79
CA GLU A 663 23.10 -15.05 -20.19
C GLU A 663 22.41 -15.25 -21.53
N LEU A 664 21.29 -14.54 -21.75
CA LEU A 664 20.61 -14.55 -23.03
C LEU A 664 21.53 -14.03 -24.14
N THR A 665 22.25 -12.93 -23.90
CA THR A 665 23.20 -12.36 -24.87
C THR A 665 24.34 -13.33 -25.18
N LYS A 666 24.87 -14.05 -24.17
CA LYS A 666 25.83 -15.14 -24.38
C LYS A 666 25.23 -16.24 -25.27
N ALA A 667 23.97 -16.62 -25.03
CA ALA A 667 23.29 -17.64 -25.82
C ALA A 667 23.08 -17.24 -27.28
N LEU A 668 22.86 -15.94 -27.56
CA LEU A 668 22.81 -15.42 -28.94
C LEU A 668 24.14 -15.62 -29.68
N GLY A 669 25.27 -15.67 -28.97
CA GLY A 669 26.58 -15.97 -29.55
C GLY A 669 26.69 -17.38 -30.15
N TYR A 670 25.79 -18.31 -29.79
CA TYR A 670 25.73 -19.65 -30.38
C TYR A 670 24.84 -19.73 -31.64
N LEU A 671 24.19 -18.64 -32.03
CA LEU A 671 23.33 -18.58 -33.22
C LEU A 671 24.15 -18.18 -34.46
N GLU A 672 25.03 -19.06 -34.91
CA GLU A 672 26.02 -18.79 -35.98
C GLU A 672 25.38 -18.43 -37.34
N HIS A 673 24.14 -18.85 -37.58
CA HIS A 673 23.42 -18.62 -38.84
C HIS A 673 22.62 -17.31 -38.87
N GLN A 674 22.56 -16.57 -37.76
CA GLN A 674 21.75 -15.34 -37.66
C GLN A 674 22.57 -14.09 -37.96
N VAL A 675 22.05 -13.24 -38.85
CA VAL A 675 22.69 -11.99 -39.25
C VAL A 675 21.94 -10.81 -38.64
N GLU A 676 22.65 -9.94 -37.93
CA GLU A 676 22.04 -8.74 -37.34
C GLU A 676 21.56 -7.78 -38.44
N GLN A 677 20.33 -7.28 -38.29
CA GLN A 677 19.77 -6.32 -39.23
C GLN A 677 20.21 -4.88 -38.87
N PRO A 678 20.47 -4.01 -39.87
CA PRO A 678 20.87 -2.64 -39.62
C PRO A 678 19.77 -1.87 -38.88
N ARG A 679 20.16 -1.18 -37.79
CA ARG A 679 19.26 -0.38 -36.96
C ARG A 679 19.31 1.08 -37.39
N SER A 680 18.30 1.51 -38.15
CA SER A 680 18.05 2.94 -38.40
C SER A 680 16.58 3.26 -38.10
N SER A 681 16.28 4.50 -37.70
CA SER A 681 14.91 4.96 -37.42
C SER A 681 13.98 4.84 -38.64
N GLY A 682 14.53 4.83 -39.85
CA GLY A 682 13.78 4.68 -41.11
C GLY A 682 13.60 3.25 -41.60
N THR A 683 14.38 2.28 -41.12
CA THR A 683 14.31 0.88 -41.60
C THR A 683 13.24 0.11 -40.84
N GLU A 684 12.24 -0.41 -41.56
CA GLU A 684 11.22 -1.27 -40.96
C GLU A 684 11.77 -2.68 -40.68
N PRO A 685 11.67 -3.19 -39.44
CA PRO A 685 12.11 -4.54 -39.11
C PRO A 685 11.33 -5.58 -39.91
N SER A 686 12.04 -6.48 -40.60
CA SER A 686 11.38 -7.55 -41.33
C SER A 686 11.08 -8.73 -40.41
N ARG A 687 10.04 -9.50 -40.76
CA ARG A 687 9.75 -10.81 -40.17
C ARG A 687 10.97 -11.74 -40.26
N ASN A 688 11.29 -12.45 -39.16
CA ASN A 688 12.32 -13.50 -39.15
C ASN A 688 11.70 -14.87 -38.84
N ASP A 689 11.59 -15.70 -39.88
CA ASP A 689 11.11 -17.09 -39.73
C ASP A 689 12.26 -18.10 -39.53
N THR A 690 13.51 -17.64 -39.58
CA THR A 690 14.71 -18.48 -39.42
C THR A 690 15.14 -18.69 -37.97
N LEU A 691 14.53 -17.98 -37.01
CA LEU A 691 14.74 -18.16 -35.56
C LEU A 691 13.38 -18.33 -34.88
N LEU A 692 13.28 -19.32 -33.99
CA LEU A 692 12.15 -19.50 -33.10
C LEU A 692 12.66 -19.57 -31.65
N VAL A 693 11.99 -18.86 -30.75
CA VAL A 693 12.28 -18.92 -29.32
C VAL A 693 11.15 -19.62 -28.60
N THR A 694 11.46 -20.59 -27.76
CA THR A 694 10.52 -21.22 -26.84
C THR A 694 11.03 -21.09 -25.41
N ALA A 695 10.14 -20.93 -24.43
CA ALA A 695 10.54 -20.88 -23.03
C ALA A 695 9.50 -21.50 -22.10
N ASN A 696 9.95 -22.13 -21.02
CA ASN A 696 9.08 -22.49 -19.91
C ASN A 696 9.40 -21.70 -18.64
N LEU A 697 8.53 -20.72 -18.37
CA LEU A 697 8.61 -19.78 -17.25
C LEU A 697 7.54 -20.10 -16.18
N SER A 698 7.02 -21.32 -16.16
CA SER A 698 5.98 -21.74 -15.22
C SER A 698 6.57 -22.17 -13.88
N PHE A 699 6.20 -21.44 -12.81
CA PHE A 699 6.62 -21.74 -11.44
C PHE A 699 5.43 -21.85 -10.49
N TYR A 700 5.39 -22.89 -9.65
CA TYR A 700 4.36 -23.06 -8.64
C TYR A 700 4.96 -23.38 -7.26
N PRO A 701 4.68 -22.57 -6.22
CA PRO A 701 3.95 -21.29 -6.27
C PRO A 701 4.69 -20.22 -7.08
N LYS A 702 3.94 -19.21 -7.56
CA LYS A 702 4.52 -18.10 -8.35
C LYS A 702 5.70 -17.45 -7.61
N ARG A 703 6.85 -17.33 -8.29
CA ARG A 703 8.02 -16.65 -7.74
C ARG A 703 7.93 -15.15 -8.06
N ARG A 704 7.75 -14.32 -7.03
CA ARG A 704 7.79 -12.86 -7.14
C ARG A 704 9.22 -12.39 -7.32
N PHE A 705 9.44 -11.34 -8.12
CA PHE A 705 10.75 -10.74 -8.31
C PHE A 705 10.67 -9.22 -8.39
N ARG A 706 11.39 -8.53 -7.50
CA ARG A 706 11.32 -7.06 -7.33
C ARG A 706 9.85 -6.61 -7.19
N ASN A 707 9.39 -5.71 -8.07
CA ASN A 707 8.03 -5.17 -8.10
C ASN A 707 7.07 -5.96 -9.01
N PHE A 708 7.52 -7.06 -9.62
CA PHE A 708 6.69 -7.89 -10.50
C PHE A 708 6.02 -9.03 -9.72
N ASP A 709 4.76 -9.32 -10.06
CA ASP A 709 3.97 -10.38 -9.44
C ASP A 709 4.52 -11.79 -9.69
N SER A 710 5.22 -12.00 -10.80
CA SER A 710 5.96 -13.22 -11.09
C SER A 710 7.18 -12.97 -11.99
N VAL A 711 8.13 -13.92 -12.00
CA VAL A 711 9.25 -13.94 -12.95
C VAL A 711 8.74 -13.99 -14.40
N ALA A 712 7.66 -14.72 -14.69
CA ALA A 712 7.08 -14.79 -16.03
C ALA A 712 6.59 -13.41 -16.52
N VAL A 713 5.95 -12.61 -15.65
CA VAL A 713 5.49 -11.26 -16.00
C VAL A 713 6.68 -10.32 -16.26
N LEU A 714 7.75 -10.42 -15.45
CA LEU A 714 8.98 -9.66 -15.69
C LEU A 714 9.57 -9.98 -17.07
N VAL A 715 9.74 -11.26 -17.39
CA VAL A 715 10.36 -11.69 -18.66
C VAL A 715 9.47 -11.30 -19.84
N LEU A 716 8.15 -11.48 -19.76
CA LEU A 716 7.22 -11.02 -20.79
C LEU A 716 7.32 -9.51 -21.04
N TYR A 717 7.39 -8.71 -19.98
CA TYR A 717 7.58 -7.27 -20.11
C TYR A 717 8.90 -6.92 -20.81
N GLN A 718 9.99 -7.60 -20.45
CA GLN A 718 11.29 -7.44 -21.11
C GLN A 718 11.26 -7.84 -22.58
N LEU A 719 10.60 -8.96 -22.92
CA LEU A 719 10.46 -9.43 -24.30
C LEU A 719 9.63 -8.47 -25.15
N LEU A 720 8.51 -7.95 -24.64
CA LEU A 720 7.73 -6.93 -25.35
C LEU A 720 8.51 -5.63 -25.54
N THR A 721 9.22 -5.17 -24.51
CA THR A 721 10.10 -4.00 -24.61
C THR A 721 11.23 -4.22 -25.63
N SER A 722 11.74 -5.45 -25.75
CA SER A 722 12.78 -5.79 -26.73
C SER A 722 12.30 -5.68 -28.18
N ILE A 723 11.00 -5.89 -28.46
CA ILE A 723 10.40 -5.69 -29.79
C ILE A 723 10.47 -4.21 -30.16
N GLN A 724 10.07 -3.33 -29.25
CA GLN A 724 10.13 -1.88 -29.47
C GLN A 724 11.57 -1.39 -29.70
N LEU A 725 12.52 -1.89 -28.92
CA LEU A 725 13.92 -1.49 -29.00
C LEU A 725 14.71 -2.21 -30.11
N GLY A 726 14.13 -3.21 -30.78
CA GLY A 726 14.87 -4.09 -31.70
C GLY A 726 16.08 -4.77 -31.04
N SER A 727 15.99 -5.10 -29.75
CA SER A 727 17.08 -5.66 -28.93
C SER A 727 16.91 -7.16 -28.68
N LEU A 728 17.90 -7.82 -28.08
CA LEU A 728 17.91 -9.28 -27.83
C LEU A 728 17.70 -10.10 -29.11
N PHE A 729 16.68 -10.95 -29.17
CA PHE A 729 16.32 -11.76 -30.34
C PHE A 729 15.89 -10.87 -31.51
N GLN A 730 15.30 -9.71 -31.20
CA GLN A 730 14.71 -8.82 -32.20
C GLN A 730 15.78 -8.05 -33.00
N LYS A 731 17.07 -8.21 -32.65
CA LYS A 731 18.21 -7.70 -33.44
C LYS A 731 18.36 -8.42 -34.79
N TYR A 732 17.77 -9.61 -34.91
CA TYR A 732 17.77 -10.42 -36.14
C TYR A 732 16.50 -10.23 -36.97
N GLY A 733 15.63 -9.27 -36.63
CA GLY A 733 14.29 -9.10 -37.21
C GLY A 733 13.18 -9.49 -36.22
N LEU A 734 11.93 -9.53 -36.68
CA LEU A 734 10.77 -9.84 -35.83
C LEU A 734 10.67 -11.35 -35.58
N VAL A 735 11.15 -11.79 -34.41
CA VAL A 735 11.27 -13.20 -34.01
C VAL A 735 10.06 -13.66 -33.21
N ARG A 736 9.41 -14.75 -33.66
CA ARG A 736 8.27 -15.37 -32.98
C ARG A 736 8.70 -16.09 -31.70
N MET A 737 7.85 -16.04 -30.67
CA MET A 737 8.13 -16.63 -29.35
C MET A 737 6.96 -17.48 -28.85
N LEU A 738 7.25 -18.70 -28.36
CA LEU A 738 6.28 -19.64 -27.76
C LEU A 738 6.59 -19.82 -26.27
N LEU A 739 5.75 -19.30 -25.38
CA LEU A 739 6.08 -19.20 -23.96
C LEU A 739 5.06 -19.92 -23.09
N TRP A 740 5.54 -20.90 -22.32
CA TRP A 740 4.78 -21.50 -21.23
C TRP A 740 4.88 -20.64 -19.97
N ILE A 741 3.73 -20.23 -19.43
CA ILE A 741 3.63 -19.40 -18.24
C ILE A 741 2.55 -19.94 -17.30
N ASN A 742 2.55 -19.46 -16.06
CA ASN A 742 1.41 -19.65 -15.18
C ASN A 742 0.13 -19.07 -15.80
N ASP A 743 -0.97 -19.81 -15.76
CA ASP A 743 -2.23 -19.43 -16.43
C ASP A 743 -2.74 -18.04 -16.00
N ASP A 744 -2.60 -17.69 -14.72
CA ASP A 744 -3.03 -16.41 -14.19
C ASP A 744 -2.20 -15.22 -14.72
N ASP A 745 -0.95 -15.42 -15.14
CA ASP A 745 -0.03 -14.35 -15.55
C ASP A 745 -0.40 -13.78 -16.93
N LYS A 746 -1.11 -14.55 -17.76
CA LYS A 746 -1.56 -14.11 -19.10
C LYS A 746 -2.50 -12.91 -19.03
N ARG A 747 -3.25 -12.74 -17.93
CA ARG A 747 -4.28 -11.71 -17.77
C ARG A 747 -3.74 -10.27 -17.81
N THR A 748 -2.45 -10.08 -17.52
CA THR A 748 -1.78 -8.77 -17.55
C THR A 748 -1.51 -8.27 -18.98
N PHE A 749 -1.33 -9.19 -19.94
CA PHE A 749 -0.98 -8.89 -21.33
C PHE A 749 -2.12 -9.20 -22.30
N LEU A 750 -2.96 -10.18 -21.97
CA LEU A 750 -4.13 -10.61 -22.73
C LEU A 750 -5.41 -10.41 -21.89
N PRO A 751 -5.79 -9.16 -21.58
CA PRO A 751 -7.00 -8.89 -20.83
C PRO A 751 -8.23 -9.28 -21.64
N ARG A 752 -9.27 -9.78 -20.95
CA ARG A 752 -10.57 -10.05 -21.56
C ARG A 752 -11.56 -8.90 -21.39
N SER A 753 -11.27 -7.91 -20.55
CA SER A 753 -12.16 -6.77 -20.27
C SER A 753 -11.38 -5.47 -20.20
N ILE A 754 -12.08 -4.35 -20.43
CA ILE A 754 -11.45 -3.03 -20.46
C ILE A 754 -10.78 -2.66 -19.13
N GLN A 755 -11.30 -3.07 -17.97
CA GLN A 755 -10.70 -2.78 -16.66
C GLN A 755 -9.25 -3.26 -16.53
N ASN A 756 -8.94 -4.37 -17.21
CA ASN A 756 -7.63 -4.99 -17.18
C ASN A 756 -6.75 -4.55 -18.36
N ARG A 757 -7.27 -3.72 -19.27
CA ARG A 757 -6.51 -3.08 -20.36
C ARG A 757 -5.65 -1.94 -19.81
N ARG A 758 -4.52 -2.32 -19.22
CA ARG A 758 -3.50 -1.43 -18.67
C ARG A 758 -2.41 -1.16 -19.71
N LYS A 759 -1.46 -0.30 -19.35
CA LYS A 759 -0.26 0.01 -20.16
C LYS A 759 0.44 -1.23 -20.73
N THR A 760 0.57 -2.31 -19.94
CA THR A 760 1.20 -3.57 -20.40
C THR A 760 0.43 -4.28 -21.51
N ALA A 761 -0.90 -4.24 -21.48
CA ALA A 761 -1.74 -4.80 -22.52
C ALA A 761 -1.68 -3.94 -23.79
N LEU A 762 -1.69 -2.61 -23.65
CA LEU A 762 -1.47 -1.68 -24.76
C LEU A 762 -0.11 -1.93 -25.41
N GLN A 763 0.96 -2.05 -24.62
CA GLN A 763 2.29 -2.34 -25.15
C GLN A 763 2.31 -3.65 -25.96
N ALA A 764 1.59 -4.68 -25.51
CA ALA A 764 1.42 -5.90 -26.29
C ALA A 764 0.63 -5.67 -27.60
N GLU A 765 -0.43 -4.85 -27.59
CA GLU A 765 -1.20 -4.49 -28.79
C GLU A 765 -0.36 -3.75 -29.83
N PHE A 766 0.52 -2.83 -29.40
CA PHE A 766 1.44 -2.12 -30.29
C PHE A 766 2.58 -3.02 -30.79
N SER A 767 3.10 -3.91 -29.95
CA SER A 767 4.30 -4.71 -30.28
C SER A 767 3.99 -5.97 -31.07
N CYS A 768 2.76 -6.47 -31.02
CA CYS A 768 2.41 -7.78 -31.56
C CYS A 768 1.31 -7.70 -32.61
N GLU A 769 1.45 -8.49 -33.67
CA GLU A 769 0.35 -8.80 -34.59
C GLU A 769 -0.72 -9.60 -33.84
N HIS A 770 -0.28 -10.61 -33.10
CA HIS A 770 -1.09 -11.30 -32.12
C HIS A 770 -0.24 -11.76 -30.93
N LEU A 771 -0.85 -11.66 -29.74
CA LEU A 771 -0.43 -12.37 -28.54
C LEU A 771 -1.62 -13.28 -28.19
N ALA A 772 -1.51 -14.56 -28.51
CA ALA A 772 -2.65 -15.48 -28.47
C ALA A 772 -2.39 -16.63 -27.51
N GLU A 773 -3.43 -17.02 -26.78
CA GLU A 773 -3.43 -18.24 -25.98
C GLU A 773 -3.63 -19.44 -26.91
N VAL A 774 -2.63 -20.32 -27.02
CA VAL A 774 -2.72 -21.56 -27.80
C VAL A 774 -3.35 -22.66 -26.96
N ALA A 775 -2.93 -22.76 -25.69
CA ALA A 775 -3.47 -23.70 -24.74
C ALA A 775 -3.50 -23.06 -23.36
N GLY A 776 -4.52 -23.37 -22.56
CA GLY A 776 -4.55 -22.94 -21.16
C GLY A 776 -5.72 -23.50 -20.39
N LYS A 777 -5.95 -22.95 -19.21
CA LYS A 777 -6.97 -23.44 -18.27
C LYS A 777 -8.37 -23.08 -18.75
N ASP A 778 -9.23 -24.09 -18.82
CA ASP A 778 -10.67 -23.88 -19.02
C ASP A 778 -11.29 -23.31 -17.74
N PRO A 779 -11.91 -22.12 -17.76
CA PRO A 779 -12.62 -21.59 -16.61
C PRO A 779 -13.67 -22.58 -16.07
N ALA A 780 -14.31 -23.38 -16.94
CA ALA A 780 -15.30 -24.37 -16.54
C ALA A 780 -14.73 -25.58 -15.78
N SER A 781 -13.41 -25.80 -15.81
CA SER A 781 -12.75 -26.87 -15.04
C SER A 781 -12.68 -26.58 -13.54
N LEU A 782 -12.89 -25.32 -13.16
CA LEU A 782 -13.04 -24.93 -11.76
C LEU A 782 -14.33 -25.57 -11.23
N LYS A 783 -14.25 -26.34 -10.13
CA LYS A 783 -15.42 -26.85 -9.37
C LYS A 783 -16.16 -25.70 -8.68
N VAL A 784 -16.69 -24.81 -9.48
CA VAL A 784 -17.15 -23.47 -9.16
C VAL A 784 -18.51 -23.36 -9.83
N THR A 785 -19.53 -22.88 -9.10
CA THR A 785 -20.89 -22.87 -9.65
C THR A 785 -20.96 -22.00 -10.92
N PRO A 786 -21.90 -22.24 -11.84
CA PRO A 786 -22.09 -21.38 -13.01
C PRO A 786 -22.20 -19.89 -12.65
N GLU A 787 -22.79 -19.54 -11.50
CA GLU A 787 -22.79 -18.14 -11.02
C GLU A 787 -21.41 -17.64 -10.60
N GLN A 788 -20.56 -18.49 -10.01
CA GLN A 788 -19.20 -18.11 -9.63
C GLN A 788 -18.23 -18.00 -10.83
N LEU A 789 -18.52 -18.69 -11.92
CA LEU A 789 -17.85 -18.51 -13.21
C LEU A 789 -18.19 -17.16 -13.84
N LYS A 790 -19.46 -16.75 -13.77
CA LYS A 790 -19.88 -15.37 -14.09
C LYS A 790 -19.16 -14.35 -13.21
N LYS A 791 -18.86 -14.69 -11.94
CA LYS A 791 -18.11 -13.82 -11.00
C LYS A 791 -16.65 -13.51 -11.39
N MET A 792 -16.04 -14.24 -12.33
CA MET A 792 -14.62 -14.06 -12.68
C MET A 792 -14.36 -12.99 -13.75
N TYR A 793 -15.37 -12.57 -14.52
CA TYR A 793 -15.19 -11.63 -15.63
C TYR A 793 -16.17 -10.46 -15.52
N ALA A 794 -15.63 -9.23 -15.50
CA ALA A 794 -16.41 -7.99 -15.52
C ALA A 794 -16.87 -7.59 -16.94
N ARG A 795 -17.02 -8.58 -17.85
CA ARG A 795 -17.41 -8.40 -19.25
C ARG A 795 -18.62 -9.29 -19.53
N ASP A 796 -19.55 -8.77 -20.31
CA ASP A 796 -20.72 -9.48 -20.79
C ASP A 796 -20.36 -10.86 -21.37
N GLN A 797 -21.11 -11.88 -20.96
CA GLN A 797 -20.95 -13.23 -21.49
C GLN A 797 -21.32 -13.29 -22.98
N TRP A 798 -22.30 -12.53 -23.44
CA TRP A 798 -22.67 -12.49 -24.86
C TRP A 798 -21.56 -11.95 -25.74
N ILE A 799 -20.77 -11.00 -25.24
CA ILE A 799 -19.57 -10.55 -25.94
C ILE A 799 -18.55 -11.71 -26.07
N ASN A 800 -18.36 -12.52 -25.03
CA ASN A 800 -17.43 -13.66 -25.10
C ASN A 800 -17.93 -14.74 -26.09
N ILE A 801 -19.24 -15.01 -26.10
CA ILE A 801 -19.88 -15.94 -27.05
C ILE A 801 -19.69 -15.43 -28.48
N GLU A 802 -20.02 -14.16 -28.76
CA GLU A 802 -19.86 -13.56 -30.08
C GLU A 802 -18.39 -13.52 -30.52
N SER A 803 -17.47 -13.17 -29.60
CA SER A 803 -16.02 -13.17 -29.84
C SER A 803 -15.50 -14.57 -30.22
N SER A 804 -15.95 -15.62 -29.54
CA SER A 804 -15.61 -17.01 -29.88
C SER A 804 -16.20 -17.44 -31.22
N ARG A 805 -17.45 -17.08 -31.51
CA ARG A 805 -18.06 -17.29 -32.82
C ARG A 805 -17.28 -16.61 -33.95
N ASN A 806 -16.91 -15.34 -33.77
CA ASN A 806 -16.14 -14.59 -34.75
C ASN A 806 -14.75 -15.20 -34.95
N THR A 807 -14.13 -15.70 -33.88
CA THR A 807 -12.87 -16.44 -33.96
C THR A 807 -13.00 -17.72 -34.77
N LEU A 808 -14.04 -18.53 -34.51
CA LEU A 808 -14.30 -19.76 -35.27
C LEU A 808 -14.56 -19.48 -36.77
N ALA A 809 -15.27 -18.39 -37.08
CA ALA A 809 -15.46 -17.95 -38.46
C ALA A 809 -14.13 -17.58 -39.13
N ARG A 810 -13.24 -16.85 -38.43
CA ARG A 810 -11.89 -16.54 -38.92
C ARG A 810 -11.03 -17.79 -39.10
N MET A 811 -11.08 -18.74 -38.16
CA MET A 811 -10.37 -20.01 -38.27
C MET A 811 -10.81 -20.79 -39.52
N LYS A 812 -12.13 -20.87 -39.75
CA LYS A 812 -12.69 -21.52 -40.94
C LYS A 812 -12.25 -20.82 -42.22
N ALA A 813 -12.26 -19.49 -42.25
CA ALA A 813 -11.80 -18.70 -43.40
C ALA A 813 -10.29 -18.88 -43.66
N ALA A 814 -9.49 -19.03 -42.61
CA ALA A 814 -8.04 -19.25 -42.69
C ALA A 814 -7.65 -20.73 -42.92
N GLY A 815 -8.62 -21.65 -43.01
CA GLY A 815 -8.35 -23.09 -43.15
C GLY A 815 -7.71 -23.73 -41.91
N ILE A 816 -7.83 -23.12 -40.74
CA ILE A 816 -7.32 -23.64 -39.46
C ILE A 816 -8.33 -24.66 -38.92
N LYS A 817 -7.84 -25.83 -38.48
CA LYS A 817 -8.70 -26.89 -37.93
C LYS A 817 -9.34 -26.44 -36.62
N GLU A 818 -10.57 -26.88 -36.37
CA GLU A 818 -11.24 -26.68 -35.09
C GLU A 818 -10.52 -27.42 -33.95
N PRO A 819 -10.65 -26.95 -32.69
CA PRO A 819 -10.14 -27.67 -31.53
C PRO A 819 -10.72 -29.11 -31.47
N PRO A 820 -9.87 -30.14 -31.25
CA PRO A 820 -10.32 -31.51 -31.05
C PRO A 820 -11.33 -31.58 -29.90
N SER A 821 -12.36 -32.44 -30.04
CA SER A 821 -13.45 -32.53 -29.06
C SER A 821 -12.98 -32.81 -27.63
N HIS A 822 -11.91 -33.58 -27.43
CA HIS A 822 -11.34 -33.86 -26.10
C HIS A 822 -10.54 -32.70 -25.50
N ARG A 823 -10.11 -31.73 -26.32
CA ARG A 823 -9.33 -30.55 -25.93
C ARG A 823 -10.07 -29.23 -26.12
N ARG A 824 -11.37 -29.26 -26.40
CA ARG A 824 -12.16 -28.05 -26.61
C ARG A 824 -12.53 -27.39 -25.28
N MET A 825 -12.55 -26.06 -25.26
CA MET A 825 -13.06 -25.28 -24.11
C MET A 825 -14.58 -25.37 -24.03
N ALA A 826 -15.13 -25.28 -22.81
CA ALA A 826 -16.58 -25.29 -22.59
C ALA A 826 -17.32 -24.18 -23.35
N LEU A 827 -16.76 -22.97 -23.41
CA LEU A 827 -17.37 -21.84 -24.15
C LEU A 827 -17.41 -22.12 -25.66
N THR A 828 -16.32 -22.66 -26.22
CA THR A 828 -16.26 -23.02 -27.64
C THR A 828 -17.28 -24.11 -27.97
N ASP A 829 -17.45 -25.10 -27.07
CA ASP A 829 -18.49 -26.13 -27.20
C ASP A 829 -19.91 -25.54 -27.17
N GLU A 830 -20.18 -24.59 -26.27
CA GLU A 830 -21.47 -23.89 -26.17
C GLU A 830 -21.80 -23.14 -27.46
N VAL A 831 -20.82 -22.41 -28.01
CA VAL A 831 -20.98 -21.64 -29.26
C VAL A 831 -21.27 -22.55 -30.44
N MET A 832 -20.52 -23.64 -30.59
CA MET A 832 -20.70 -24.60 -31.69
C MET A 832 -22.06 -25.30 -31.65
N LYS A 833 -22.63 -25.52 -30.46
CA LYS A 833 -23.93 -26.18 -30.29
C LYS A 833 -25.11 -25.23 -30.47
N ASN A 834 -25.03 -24.03 -29.88
CA ASN A 834 -26.20 -23.19 -29.64
C ASN A 834 -26.17 -21.85 -30.41
N HIS A 835 -25.02 -21.41 -30.92
CA HIS A 835 -24.84 -20.02 -31.40
C HIS A 835 -24.11 -19.93 -32.75
N THR A 836 -24.61 -20.65 -33.75
CA THR A 836 -24.02 -20.72 -35.11
C THR A 836 -24.54 -19.66 -36.10
N GLY A 837 -25.58 -18.89 -35.73
CA GLY A 837 -26.12 -17.82 -36.57
C GLY A 837 -25.17 -16.62 -36.73
N THR A 838 -25.46 -15.70 -37.66
CA THR A 838 -24.64 -14.49 -37.94
C THR A 838 -25.12 -13.23 -37.23
N GLU A 839 -26.28 -13.28 -36.57
CA GLU A 839 -26.86 -12.12 -35.88
C GLU A 839 -25.97 -11.60 -34.74
N PRO A 840 -25.87 -10.28 -34.51
CA PRO A 840 -25.18 -9.73 -33.34
C PRO A 840 -25.82 -10.23 -32.04
N LEU A 841 -25.01 -10.69 -31.08
CA LEU A 841 -25.47 -11.24 -29.80
C LEU A 841 -25.13 -10.31 -28.63
N ALA A 842 -23.96 -9.66 -28.66
CA ALA A 842 -23.58 -8.66 -27.68
C ALA A 842 -24.59 -7.49 -27.68
N GLY A 843 -25.13 -7.18 -26.51
CA GLY A 843 -26.16 -6.15 -26.32
C GLY A 843 -27.60 -6.62 -26.51
N LYS A 844 -27.87 -7.92 -26.76
CA LYS A 844 -29.24 -8.47 -26.90
C LYS A 844 -29.94 -8.69 -25.55
N GLN A 845 -29.19 -8.85 -24.47
CA GLN A 845 -29.70 -9.05 -23.12
C GLN A 845 -28.97 -8.11 -22.15
N SER A 846 -29.70 -7.66 -21.13
CA SER A 846 -29.18 -6.84 -20.04
C SER A 846 -27.92 -7.40 -19.41
N THR A 847 -26.93 -6.51 -19.24
CA THR A 847 -25.61 -6.90 -18.74
C THR A 847 -25.61 -7.02 -17.22
N HIS A 848 -25.30 -8.19 -16.67
CA HIS A 848 -25.23 -8.35 -15.21
C HIS A 848 -23.87 -7.93 -14.65
N VAL A 849 -23.84 -6.83 -13.88
CA VAL A 849 -22.67 -6.47 -13.06
C VAL A 849 -22.60 -7.38 -11.85
N VAL A 850 -21.55 -8.19 -11.77
CA VAL A 850 -21.32 -9.08 -10.63
C VAL A 850 -21.08 -8.27 -9.36
N ARG A 851 -21.82 -8.61 -8.29
CA ARG A 851 -21.61 -8.02 -6.97
C ARG A 851 -21.07 -9.06 -5.97
N PRO A 852 -20.08 -8.70 -5.12
CA PRO A 852 -19.50 -9.63 -4.13
C PRO A 852 -20.53 -10.25 -3.17
N TYR A 853 -21.60 -9.51 -2.84
CA TYR A 853 -22.64 -9.95 -1.91
C TYR A 853 -23.57 -11.04 -2.49
N LEU A 854 -23.57 -11.27 -3.80
CA LEU A 854 -24.42 -12.30 -4.42
C LEU A 854 -24.11 -13.70 -3.88
N ALA A 855 -22.82 -14.01 -3.65
CA ALA A 855 -22.43 -15.30 -3.06
C ALA A 855 -22.98 -15.50 -1.64
N GLU A 856 -23.04 -14.42 -0.86
CA GLU A 856 -23.64 -14.43 0.47
C GLU A 856 -25.16 -14.64 0.38
N LEU A 857 -25.81 -13.97 -0.57
CA LEU A 857 -27.25 -14.13 -0.82
C LEU A 857 -27.62 -15.54 -1.29
N ASP A 858 -26.86 -16.12 -2.21
CA ASP A 858 -27.05 -17.50 -2.70
C ASP A 858 -26.97 -18.51 -1.54
N GLU A 859 -25.96 -18.37 -0.68
CA GLU A 859 -25.79 -19.22 0.50
C GLU A 859 -26.94 -19.06 1.49
N LEU A 860 -27.37 -17.83 1.76
CA LEU A 860 -28.51 -17.56 2.64
C LEU A 860 -29.83 -18.09 2.04
N ASN A 861 -30.00 -18.05 0.72
CA ASN A 861 -31.15 -18.63 0.04
C ASN A 861 -31.12 -20.17 0.11
N ARG A 862 -29.95 -20.80 -0.06
CA ARG A 862 -29.79 -22.24 0.11
C ARG A 862 -30.11 -22.66 1.55
N LEU A 863 -29.56 -21.96 2.54
CA LEU A 863 -29.83 -22.21 3.95
C LEU A 863 -31.32 -21.98 4.31
N ALA A 864 -32.00 -21.05 3.65
CA ALA A 864 -33.45 -20.89 3.77
C ALA A 864 -34.21 -22.08 3.15
N ALA A 865 -33.80 -22.55 1.97
CA ALA A 865 -34.42 -23.70 1.31
C ALA A 865 -34.23 -25.02 2.08
N GLU A 866 -33.11 -25.14 2.80
CA GLU A 866 -32.83 -26.27 3.71
C GLU A 866 -33.45 -26.11 5.11
N ASP A 867 -34.25 -25.06 5.35
CA ASP A 867 -34.85 -24.69 6.66
C ASP A 867 -33.83 -24.53 7.81
N LYS A 868 -32.58 -24.17 7.47
CA LYS A 868 -31.46 -23.99 8.40
C LYS A 868 -31.17 -22.53 8.76
N LEU A 869 -31.94 -21.57 8.21
CA LEU A 869 -31.69 -20.13 8.37
C LEU A 869 -32.17 -19.53 9.71
N GLY A 870 -32.81 -20.35 10.54
CA GLY A 870 -33.36 -19.97 11.85
C GLY A 870 -34.65 -19.14 11.74
N ALA A 871 -35.15 -18.66 12.88
CA ALA A 871 -36.43 -17.95 12.97
C ALA A 871 -36.50 -16.68 12.08
N PRO A 872 -37.69 -16.20 11.67
CA PRO A 872 -37.85 -15.03 10.80
C PRO A 872 -37.18 -13.74 11.28
N LYS A 873 -37.00 -13.57 12.61
CA LYS A 873 -36.29 -12.43 13.24
C LYS A 873 -34.78 -12.66 13.42
N SER A 874 -34.22 -13.74 12.88
CA SER A 874 -32.78 -14.02 12.99
C SER A 874 -31.96 -12.99 12.20
N LYS A 875 -30.73 -12.72 12.66
CA LYS A 875 -29.79 -11.83 11.94
C LYS A 875 -29.55 -12.30 10.50
N SER A 876 -29.56 -13.61 10.26
CA SER A 876 -29.38 -14.22 8.92
C SER A 876 -30.56 -13.95 8.00
N ASN A 877 -31.81 -14.02 8.50
CA ASN A 877 -33.00 -13.69 7.72
C ASN A 877 -33.06 -12.18 7.40
N ALA A 878 -32.73 -11.32 8.36
CA ALA A 878 -32.63 -9.88 8.13
C ALA A 878 -31.55 -9.55 7.08
N ARG A 879 -30.39 -10.21 7.17
CA ARG A 879 -29.31 -10.08 6.18
C ARG A 879 -29.76 -10.52 4.78
N ARG A 880 -30.47 -11.65 4.67
CA ARG A 880 -31.03 -12.14 3.40
C ARG A 880 -31.99 -11.13 2.77
N ALA A 881 -32.91 -10.56 3.55
CA ALA A 881 -33.83 -9.53 3.08
C ALA A 881 -33.12 -8.25 2.62
N ILE A 882 -32.10 -7.78 3.35
CA ILE A 882 -31.30 -6.61 2.96
C ILE A 882 -30.60 -6.88 1.62
N LEU A 883 -29.96 -8.05 1.47
CA LEU A 883 -29.26 -8.40 0.24
C LEU A 883 -30.22 -8.61 -0.95
N ALA A 884 -31.42 -9.15 -0.71
CA ALA A 884 -32.46 -9.28 -1.74
C ALA A 884 -32.96 -7.90 -2.22
N ASN A 885 -33.22 -6.97 -1.30
CA ASN A 885 -33.58 -5.59 -1.65
C ASN A 885 -32.45 -4.88 -2.42
N GLN A 886 -31.20 -5.13 -2.03
CA GLN A 886 -30.04 -4.60 -2.73
C GLN A 886 -29.91 -5.17 -4.15
N LEU A 887 -30.25 -6.45 -4.37
CA LEU A 887 -30.32 -7.04 -5.70
C LEU A 887 -31.37 -6.35 -6.58
N ILE A 888 -32.60 -6.17 -6.08
CA ILE A 888 -33.68 -5.49 -6.81
C ILE A 888 -33.26 -4.06 -7.20
N ARG A 889 -32.61 -3.33 -6.28
CA ARG A 889 -32.09 -1.99 -6.59
C ARG A 889 -31.04 -2.03 -7.70
N ASN A 890 -30.12 -2.99 -7.66
CA ASN A 890 -29.08 -3.12 -8.67
C ASN A 890 -29.65 -3.55 -10.04
N GLU A 891 -30.67 -4.40 -10.08
CA GLU A 891 -31.36 -4.75 -11.32
C GLU A 891 -32.04 -3.53 -11.95
N ARG A 892 -32.63 -2.64 -11.15
CA ARG A 892 -33.18 -1.36 -11.64
C ARG A 892 -32.09 -0.44 -12.18
N GLU A 893 -30.94 -0.36 -11.51
CA GLU A 893 -29.81 0.44 -11.99
C GLU A 893 -29.25 -0.10 -13.31
N VAL A 894 -29.13 -1.43 -13.47
CA VAL A 894 -28.69 -2.06 -14.72
C VAL A 894 -29.66 -1.77 -15.88
N ALA A 895 -30.97 -1.80 -15.65
CA ALA A 895 -31.94 -1.45 -16.69
C ALA A 895 -31.75 -0.01 -17.21
N VAL A 896 -31.47 0.95 -16.31
CA VAL A 896 -31.13 2.33 -16.69
C VAL A 896 -29.84 2.38 -17.53
N PHE A 897 -28.84 1.55 -17.22
CA PHE A 897 -27.61 1.49 -18.01
C PHE A 897 -27.86 0.96 -19.42
N ASP A 898 -28.67 -0.07 -19.58
CA ASP A 898 -29.00 -0.62 -20.90
C ASP A 898 -29.77 0.41 -21.75
N GLU A 899 -30.70 1.15 -21.16
CA GLU A 899 -31.40 2.26 -21.83
C GLU A 899 -30.41 3.32 -22.35
N LEU A 900 -29.45 3.73 -21.51
CA LEU A 900 -28.42 4.71 -21.90
C LEU A 900 -27.46 4.17 -22.97
N ILE A 901 -27.12 2.87 -22.94
CA ILE A 901 -26.29 2.26 -23.99
C ILE A 901 -27.04 2.23 -25.33
N HIS A 902 -28.32 1.88 -25.34
CA HIS A 902 -29.15 1.90 -26.55
C HIS A 902 -29.34 3.32 -27.10
N GLU A 903 -29.56 4.31 -26.24
CA GLU A 903 -29.64 5.71 -26.63
C GLU A 903 -28.32 6.20 -27.26
N GLN A 904 -27.17 5.83 -26.70
CA GLN A 904 -25.86 6.14 -27.29
C GLN A 904 -25.68 5.51 -28.69
N GLN A 905 -26.08 4.25 -28.85
CA GLN A 905 -26.02 3.55 -30.13
C GLN A 905 -26.88 4.25 -31.17
N GLU A 906 -28.10 4.63 -30.81
CA GLU A 906 -29.02 5.33 -31.71
C GLU A 906 -28.50 6.71 -32.08
N LEU A 907 -27.94 7.47 -31.13
CA LEU A 907 -27.27 8.75 -31.41
C LEU A 907 -26.10 8.57 -32.40
N THR A 908 -25.29 7.54 -32.19
CA THR A 908 -24.15 7.23 -33.08
C THR A 908 -24.63 6.83 -34.47
N ARG A 909 -25.70 6.03 -34.56
CA ARG A 909 -26.32 5.63 -35.83
C ARG A 909 -26.87 6.83 -36.60
N LEU A 910 -27.66 7.67 -35.94
CA LEU A 910 -28.27 8.87 -36.53
C LEU A 910 -27.22 9.89 -36.99
N HIS A 911 -26.13 10.04 -36.23
CA HIS A 911 -24.99 10.86 -36.64
C HIS A 911 -24.31 10.29 -37.89
N SER A 912 -24.05 8.97 -37.90
CA SER A 912 -23.37 8.29 -39.01
C SER A 912 -24.21 8.24 -40.28
N SER A 913 -25.55 8.17 -40.17
CA SER A 913 -26.46 8.18 -41.31
C SER A 913 -26.78 9.57 -41.86
N GLY A 914 -26.42 10.63 -41.12
CA GLY A 914 -26.74 12.02 -41.48
C GLY A 914 -28.22 12.36 -41.39
N GLU A 915 -29.01 11.57 -40.64
CA GLU A 915 -30.46 11.76 -40.48
C GLU A 915 -30.82 12.99 -39.62
N LEU A 916 -29.88 13.47 -38.80
CA LEU A 916 -30.06 14.66 -37.94
C LEU A 916 -29.27 15.85 -38.47
N THR A 917 -29.85 17.04 -38.35
CA THR A 917 -29.09 18.29 -38.50
C THR A 917 -28.11 18.48 -37.35
N ALA A 918 -27.05 19.28 -37.54
CA ALA A 918 -26.02 19.50 -36.52
C ALA A 918 -26.60 20.04 -35.19
N ASP A 919 -27.59 20.93 -35.27
CA ASP A 919 -28.25 21.53 -34.09
C ASP A 919 -29.14 20.51 -33.36
N GLU A 920 -29.88 19.67 -34.10
CA GLU A 920 -30.70 18.60 -33.50
C GLU A 920 -29.82 17.54 -32.83
N PHE A 921 -28.69 17.20 -33.44
CA PHE A 921 -27.72 16.29 -32.84
C PHE A 921 -27.15 16.88 -31.55
N ALA A 922 -26.70 18.14 -31.56
CA ALA A 922 -26.18 18.81 -30.37
C ALA A 922 -27.21 18.88 -29.23
N ALA A 923 -28.49 19.12 -29.55
CA ALA A 923 -29.56 19.14 -28.56
C ALA A 923 -29.77 17.75 -27.90
N ARG A 924 -29.79 16.67 -28.70
CA ARG A 924 -29.96 15.31 -28.18
C ARG A 924 -28.72 14.81 -27.43
N GLU A 925 -27.53 15.13 -27.92
CA GLU A 925 -26.26 14.78 -27.28
C GLU A 925 -26.11 15.49 -25.92
N LYS A 926 -26.54 16.74 -25.81
CA LYS A 926 -26.61 17.47 -24.54
C LYS A 926 -27.57 16.79 -23.55
N ALA A 927 -28.78 16.45 -23.99
CA ALA A 927 -29.77 15.79 -23.13
C ALA A 927 -29.28 14.43 -22.60
N TYR A 928 -28.63 13.64 -23.46
CA TYR A 928 -28.00 12.39 -23.07
C TYR A 928 -26.83 12.61 -22.10
N SER A 929 -25.97 13.60 -22.36
CA SER A 929 -24.85 13.96 -21.48
C SER A 929 -25.30 14.38 -20.08
N GLU A 930 -26.39 15.16 -19.97
CA GLU A 930 -26.99 15.55 -18.69
C GLU A 930 -27.53 14.34 -17.91
N ARG A 931 -28.14 13.37 -18.59
CA ARG A 931 -28.60 12.11 -17.95
C ARG A 931 -27.44 11.27 -17.44
N VAL A 932 -26.35 11.15 -18.20
CA VAL A 932 -25.14 10.44 -17.76
C VAL A 932 -24.48 11.18 -16.59
N ALA A 933 -24.46 12.51 -16.60
CA ALA A 933 -23.92 13.32 -15.51
C ALA A 933 -24.75 13.26 -14.22
N ALA A 934 -26.06 13.01 -14.32
CA ALA A 934 -26.96 12.87 -13.18
C ALA A 934 -26.82 11.52 -12.44
N LEU A 935 -26.11 10.54 -13.00
CA LEU A 935 -25.87 9.26 -12.33
C LEU A 935 -24.99 9.44 -11.08
N PRO A 936 -25.27 8.71 -9.98
CA PRO A 936 -24.35 8.65 -8.84
C PRO A 936 -22.97 8.17 -9.28
N LYS A 937 -21.91 8.70 -8.66
CA LYS A 937 -20.50 8.41 -9.04
C LYS A 937 -20.20 6.93 -9.30
N ASN A 938 -20.57 6.04 -8.39
CA ASN A 938 -20.33 4.60 -8.52
C ASN A 938 -21.13 3.99 -9.68
N SER A 939 -22.39 4.40 -9.85
CA SER A 939 -23.26 3.97 -10.95
C SER A 939 -22.74 4.48 -12.30
N LYS A 940 -22.18 5.69 -12.35
CA LYS A 940 -21.53 6.25 -13.54
C LYS A 940 -20.29 5.43 -13.93
N ALA A 941 -19.47 5.02 -12.96
CA ALA A 941 -18.31 4.16 -13.22
C ALA A 941 -18.72 2.76 -13.74
N ASP A 942 -19.77 2.16 -13.17
CA ASP A 942 -20.33 0.89 -13.65
C ASP A 942 -20.94 1.02 -15.05
N TYR A 943 -21.61 2.13 -15.34
CA TYR A 943 -22.13 2.45 -16.66
C TYR A 943 -21.00 2.57 -17.71
N HIS A 944 -19.98 3.40 -17.46
CA HIS A 944 -18.82 3.54 -18.35
C HIS A 944 -18.12 2.20 -18.58
N LEU A 945 -18.00 1.38 -17.54
CA LEU A 945 -17.47 0.03 -17.68
C LEU A 945 -18.24 -0.82 -18.70
N LEU A 946 -19.57 -0.87 -18.59
CA LEU A 946 -20.41 -1.69 -19.47
C LEU A 946 -20.36 -1.17 -20.91
N ARG A 947 -20.60 0.14 -21.06
CA ARG A 947 -20.54 0.88 -22.32
C ARG A 947 -19.21 0.67 -23.03
N ASP A 948 -18.10 0.87 -22.34
CA ASP A 948 -16.79 0.85 -22.97
C ASP A 948 -16.35 -0.58 -23.33
N ASN A 949 -16.71 -1.61 -22.54
CA ASN A 949 -16.48 -3.00 -22.96
C ASN A 949 -17.24 -3.34 -24.25
N TYR A 950 -18.46 -2.82 -24.40
CA TYR A 950 -19.26 -3.01 -25.61
C TYR A 950 -18.63 -2.29 -26.81
N LEU A 951 -18.34 -0.99 -26.68
CA LEU A 951 -17.75 -0.17 -27.74
C LEU A 951 -16.42 -0.74 -28.21
N LEU A 952 -15.55 -1.14 -27.29
CA LEU A 952 -14.22 -1.66 -27.60
C LEU A 952 -14.29 -2.97 -28.40
N PHE A 953 -15.29 -3.82 -28.13
CA PHE A 953 -15.54 -5.03 -28.91
C PHE A 953 -16.09 -4.74 -30.30
N ARG A 954 -16.89 -3.68 -30.46
CA ARG A 954 -17.55 -3.31 -31.72
C ARG A 954 -16.64 -2.55 -32.69
N GLN A 955 -15.47 -2.11 -32.28
CA GLN A 955 -14.47 -1.54 -33.19
C GLN A 955 -14.08 -2.58 -34.26
N ASP A 956 -13.68 -2.11 -35.44
CA ASP A 956 -13.18 -2.96 -36.53
C ASP A 956 -11.74 -2.58 -36.91
N PRO A 957 -10.73 -3.44 -36.61
CA PRO A 957 -10.84 -4.66 -35.79
C PRO A 957 -11.09 -4.34 -34.30
N PRO A 958 -11.60 -5.30 -33.51
CA PRO A 958 -11.81 -5.11 -32.07
C PRO A 958 -10.51 -4.74 -31.35
N ALA A 959 -10.52 -3.83 -30.37
CA ALA A 959 -9.24 -3.33 -29.84
C ALA A 959 -8.45 -4.36 -29.02
N LEU A 960 -9.10 -5.27 -28.26
CA LEU A 960 -8.38 -6.28 -27.47
C LEU A 960 -7.79 -7.38 -28.37
N LEU A 961 -6.52 -7.72 -28.14
CA LEU A 961 -5.89 -8.89 -28.75
C LEU A 961 -6.67 -10.19 -28.50
N TYR A 962 -7.33 -10.32 -27.34
CA TYR A 962 -8.15 -11.49 -27.04
C TYR A 962 -9.25 -11.68 -28.09
N ASP A 963 -9.93 -10.62 -28.50
CA ASP A 963 -11.04 -10.69 -29.48
C ASP A 963 -10.56 -10.82 -30.93
N ARG A 964 -9.32 -10.39 -31.18
CA ARG A 964 -8.60 -10.54 -32.45
C ARG A 964 -7.87 -11.88 -32.58
N ARG A 965 -7.98 -12.77 -31.59
CA ARG A 965 -7.21 -14.01 -31.57
C ARG A 965 -7.38 -14.81 -32.87
N PRO A 966 -6.31 -15.39 -33.42
CA PRO A 966 -6.36 -16.15 -34.66
C PRO A 966 -7.01 -17.52 -34.50
N TRP A 967 -7.02 -18.08 -33.28
CA TRP A 967 -7.61 -19.38 -32.96
C TRP A 967 -8.15 -19.44 -31.53
N GLU A 968 -9.05 -20.38 -31.28
CA GLU A 968 -9.53 -20.73 -29.94
C GLU A 968 -8.46 -21.52 -29.17
N PRO A 969 -8.32 -21.32 -27.84
CA PRO A 969 -7.33 -22.05 -27.05
C PRO A 969 -7.74 -23.52 -26.84
N LEU A 970 -6.74 -24.41 -26.73
CA LEU A 970 -6.91 -25.80 -26.31
C LEU A 970 -6.95 -25.94 -24.78
N ARG A 971 -7.84 -26.78 -24.27
CA ARG A 971 -7.98 -27.09 -22.85
C ARG A 971 -6.81 -27.93 -22.36
N VAL A 972 -6.11 -27.41 -21.36
CA VAL A 972 -5.10 -28.16 -20.61
C VAL A 972 -5.73 -28.87 -19.41
N GLU A 973 -5.14 -30.00 -19.03
CA GLU A 973 -5.53 -30.76 -17.85
C GLU A 973 -4.39 -30.76 -16.82
N PRO A 974 -4.68 -30.84 -15.51
CA PRO A 974 -3.63 -30.94 -14.49
C PRO A 974 -2.67 -32.11 -14.72
N GLY A 975 -3.11 -33.19 -15.36
CA GLY A 975 -2.28 -34.35 -15.69
C GLY A 975 -1.29 -34.14 -16.84
N ASP A 976 -1.37 -33.01 -17.55
CA ASP A 976 -0.42 -32.65 -18.60
C ASP A 976 0.92 -32.12 -18.05
N PHE A 977 0.97 -31.79 -16.74
CA PHE A 977 2.10 -31.15 -16.09
C PHE A 977 2.54 -31.88 -14.79
N PHE A 978 3.80 -31.71 -14.40
CA PHE A 978 4.32 -32.14 -13.10
C PHE A 978 5.18 -31.05 -12.44
N PRO A 979 4.82 -30.58 -11.22
CA PRO A 979 3.60 -30.89 -10.46
C PRO A 979 2.32 -30.59 -11.24
N ASN A 980 1.21 -31.24 -10.89
CA ASN A 980 -0.07 -31.22 -11.62
C ASN A 980 -0.79 -29.87 -11.50
N VAL A 981 -0.19 -28.84 -12.10
CA VAL A 981 -0.61 -27.44 -12.09
C VAL A 981 -0.82 -27.03 -13.53
N GLU A 982 -2.02 -26.55 -13.86
CA GLU A 982 -2.36 -26.06 -15.19
C GLU A 982 -1.53 -24.81 -15.54
N THR A 983 -0.90 -24.82 -16.71
CA THR A 983 -0.13 -23.71 -17.27
C THR A 983 -0.72 -23.29 -18.62
N ALA A 984 -0.30 -22.15 -19.15
CA ALA A 984 -0.77 -21.64 -20.43
C ALA A 984 0.40 -21.47 -21.42
N LEU A 985 0.16 -21.82 -22.68
CA LEU A 985 1.06 -21.56 -23.80
C LEU A 985 0.60 -20.30 -24.53
N LEU A 986 1.46 -19.29 -24.53
CA LEU A 986 1.29 -18.07 -25.32
C LEU A 986 2.11 -18.15 -26.61
N ASP A 987 1.48 -17.75 -27.71
CA ASP A 987 2.15 -17.51 -28.98
C ASP A 987 2.19 -16.01 -29.26
N ILE A 988 3.42 -15.49 -29.26
CA ILE A 988 3.74 -14.09 -29.46
C ILE A 988 4.32 -13.94 -30.86
N GLN A 989 3.56 -13.28 -31.73
CA GLN A 989 4.00 -12.88 -33.06
C GLN A 989 4.22 -11.37 -33.07
N PRO A 990 5.50 -10.90 -33.03
CA PRO A 990 5.80 -9.48 -33.12
C PRO A 990 5.39 -8.88 -34.47
N LYS A 991 5.09 -7.59 -34.45
CA LYS A 991 4.94 -6.75 -35.66
C LYS A 991 5.87 -5.55 -35.58
N ALA A 992 6.10 -4.88 -36.71
CA ALA A 992 6.85 -3.63 -36.72
C ALA A 992 6.04 -2.55 -35.98
N MET A 993 6.68 -1.91 -34.99
CA MET A 993 6.10 -0.77 -34.29
C MET A 993 5.93 0.43 -35.24
N HIS A 994 4.93 1.27 -34.98
CA HIS A 994 4.73 2.52 -35.71
C HIS A 994 6.04 3.33 -35.79
N PRO A 995 6.37 3.98 -36.92
CA PRO A 995 7.63 4.72 -37.10
C PRO A 995 7.95 5.70 -35.97
N LEU A 996 6.94 6.42 -35.45
CA LEU A 996 7.10 7.37 -34.34
C LEU A 996 7.58 6.71 -33.04
N LEU A 997 7.29 5.43 -32.82
CA LEU A 997 7.70 4.70 -31.62
C LEU A 997 9.07 4.03 -31.76
N ARG A 998 9.63 3.99 -32.97
CA ARG A 998 10.93 3.39 -33.29
C ARG A 998 12.12 4.36 -33.16
N THR A 999 11.87 5.65 -32.92
CA THR A 999 12.93 6.65 -32.80
C THR A 999 13.62 6.58 -31.43
N VAL A 1000 14.66 5.75 -31.29
CA VAL A 1000 15.42 5.57 -30.03
C VAL A 1000 16.91 5.90 -30.27
N GLY A 1001 17.54 6.66 -29.36
CA GLY A 1001 18.98 6.98 -29.41
C GLY A 1001 19.31 8.47 -29.17
N SER A 1002 20.59 8.82 -29.13
CA SER A 1002 21.07 10.20 -28.88
C SER A 1002 20.73 11.20 -29.99
N GLU A 1003 20.43 10.71 -31.20
CA GLU A 1003 19.99 11.51 -32.35
C GLU A 1003 18.47 11.45 -32.58
N SER A 1004 17.71 10.77 -31.70
CA SER A 1004 16.26 10.60 -31.86
C SER A 1004 15.48 11.75 -31.23
N THR A 1005 14.29 12.04 -31.75
CA THR A 1005 13.37 13.05 -31.18
C THR A 1005 12.71 12.62 -29.86
N VAL A 1006 13.18 11.52 -29.24
CA VAL A 1006 12.70 11.00 -27.94
C VAL A 1006 11.19 10.69 -27.97
N THR A 1007 10.61 10.50 -29.16
CA THR A 1007 9.15 10.38 -29.38
C THR A 1007 8.56 9.18 -28.65
N GLY A 1008 9.26 8.04 -28.63
CA GLY A 1008 8.84 6.84 -27.90
C GLY A 1008 8.79 7.04 -26.39
N ASP A 1009 9.75 7.78 -25.83
CA ASP A 1009 9.77 8.08 -24.39
C ASP A 1009 8.70 9.13 -24.02
N ILE A 1010 8.47 10.13 -24.89
CA ILE A 1010 7.35 11.08 -24.75
C ILE A 1010 6.02 10.32 -24.78
N PHE A 1011 5.85 9.36 -25.69
CA PHE A 1011 4.64 8.54 -25.74
C PHE A 1011 4.42 7.77 -24.44
N ASP A 1012 5.49 7.24 -23.84
CA ASP A 1012 5.42 6.54 -22.55
C ASP A 1012 4.89 7.45 -21.42
N LEU A 1013 5.30 8.73 -21.43
CA LEU A 1013 4.82 9.77 -20.51
C LEU A 1013 3.37 10.15 -20.77
N ILE A 1014 2.97 10.34 -22.04
CA ILE A 1014 1.59 10.62 -22.44
C ILE A 1014 0.67 9.48 -21.99
N GLN A 1015 1.03 8.23 -22.29
CA GLN A 1015 0.28 7.06 -21.85
C GLN A 1015 0.17 6.99 -20.33
N ARG A 1016 1.26 7.27 -19.62
CA ARG A 1016 1.26 7.28 -18.14
C ARG A 1016 0.31 8.34 -17.59
N SER A 1017 0.32 9.54 -18.15
CA SER A 1017 -0.58 10.64 -17.77
C SER A 1017 -2.04 10.26 -18.02
N MET A 1018 -2.39 9.95 -19.27
CA MET A 1018 -3.78 9.74 -19.68
C MET A 1018 -4.39 8.48 -19.07
N LEU A 1019 -3.60 7.43 -18.80
CA LEU A 1019 -4.10 6.22 -18.15
C LEU A 1019 -4.22 6.33 -16.63
N SER A 1020 -3.68 7.39 -16.01
CA SER A 1020 -3.89 7.66 -14.58
C SER A 1020 -5.37 7.97 -14.29
N SER A 1021 -6.01 8.76 -15.16
CA SER A 1021 -7.44 9.04 -15.19
C SER A 1021 -8.14 8.34 -16.35
N SER A 1022 -7.92 7.03 -16.48
CA SER A 1022 -8.34 6.25 -17.66
C SER A 1022 -9.85 6.19 -17.99
N LEU A 1023 -10.73 6.54 -17.04
CA LEU A 1023 -12.18 6.60 -17.25
C LEU A 1023 -12.65 7.99 -17.68
N ASP A 1024 -11.78 8.99 -17.60
CA ASP A 1024 -12.11 10.34 -18.03
C ASP A 1024 -12.08 10.44 -19.56
N PRO A 1025 -12.92 11.31 -20.14
CA PRO A 1025 -12.86 11.66 -21.55
C PRO A 1025 -11.44 12.09 -21.96
N VAL A 1026 -11.04 11.77 -23.18
CA VAL A 1026 -9.71 12.13 -23.73
C VAL A 1026 -9.48 13.64 -23.70
N GLU A 1027 -10.53 14.43 -23.91
CA GLU A 1027 -10.47 15.89 -23.84
C GLU A 1027 -10.01 16.37 -22.46
N ASP A 1028 -10.47 15.73 -21.38
CA ASP A 1028 -10.10 16.04 -19.99
C ASP A 1028 -8.70 15.55 -19.63
N THR A 1029 -8.29 14.38 -20.15
CA THR A 1029 -6.94 13.85 -19.87
C THR A 1029 -5.85 14.60 -20.64
N LEU A 1030 -6.14 15.18 -21.80
CA LEU A 1030 -5.22 16.05 -22.52
C LEU A 1030 -4.97 17.37 -21.76
N ASP A 1031 -6.00 18.00 -21.19
CA ASP A 1031 -5.81 19.21 -20.36
C ASP A 1031 -4.97 18.94 -19.10
N LYS A 1032 -5.13 17.74 -18.52
CA LYS A 1032 -4.28 17.30 -17.40
C LYS A 1032 -2.82 17.14 -17.84
N LEU A 1033 -2.58 16.57 -19.03
CA LEU A 1033 -1.24 16.39 -19.59
C LEU A 1033 -0.47 17.71 -19.71
N TRP A 1034 -1.08 18.73 -20.33
CA TRP A 1034 -0.48 20.07 -20.40
C TRP A 1034 -1.56 21.14 -20.68
N PRO A 1035 -1.47 22.36 -20.11
CA PRO A 1035 -2.44 23.42 -20.38
C PRO A 1035 -2.42 23.80 -21.87
N GLY A 1036 -3.61 23.90 -22.48
CA GLY A 1036 -3.74 24.20 -23.91
C GLY A 1036 -3.60 22.97 -24.83
N ALA A 1037 -3.32 21.79 -24.27
CA ALA A 1037 -3.14 20.58 -25.07
C ALA A 1037 -4.46 20.11 -25.69
N ARG A 1038 -5.61 20.32 -25.02
CA ARG A 1038 -6.92 20.02 -25.61
C ARG A 1038 -7.13 20.80 -26.90
N GLU A 1039 -7.01 22.13 -26.88
CA GLU A 1039 -7.23 22.94 -28.09
C GLU A 1039 -6.16 22.64 -29.16
N GLY A 1040 -4.91 22.46 -28.76
CA GLY A 1040 -3.81 22.24 -29.70
C GLY A 1040 -3.78 20.86 -30.38
N ILE A 1041 -4.29 19.82 -29.73
CA ILE A 1041 -4.17 18.43 -30.19
C ILE A 1041 -5.49 17.93 -30.77
N LEU A 1042 -6.63 18.23 -30.12
CA LEU A 1042 -7.91 17.60 -30.45
C LEU A 1042 -8.40 17.94 -31.87
N GLU A 1043 -8.15 19.15 -32.35
CA GLU A 1043 -8.48 19.57 -33.73
C GLU A 1043 -7.80 18.71 -34.80
N ASN A 1044 -6.63 18.16 -34.47
CA ASN A 1044 -5.83 17.31 -35.35
C ASN A 1044 -6.11 15.81 -35.14
N CYS A 1045 -7.12 15.44 -34.34
CA CYS A 1045 -7.46 14.07 -34.01
C CYS A 1045 -8.91 13.69 -34.39
N PRO A 1046 -9.30 13.76 -35.68
CA PRO A 1046 -10.67 13.48 -36.12
C PRO A 1046 -11.12 12.05 -35.81
N SER A 1047 -10.20 11.08 -35.69
CA SER A 1047 -10.58 9.68 -35.42
C SER A 1047 -11.15 9.46 -34.02
N LEU A 1048 -11.04 10.43 -33.11
CA LEU A 1048 -11.67 10.40 -31.79
C LEU A 1048 -13.18 10.63 -31.86
N ARG A 1049 -13.66 11.32 -32.90
CA ARG A 1049 -15.08 11.64 -33.11
C ARG A 1049 -15.77 10.79 -34.18
N ASP A 1050 -14.99 10.06 -34.97
CA ASP A 1050 -15.48 9.20 -36.06
C ASP A 1050 -15.83 7.78 -35.56
N PRO A 1051 -17.12 7.39 -35.55
CA PRO A 1051 -17.53 6.04 -35.13
C PRO A 1051 -16.93 4.91 -35.96
N ALA A 1052 -16.66 5.14 -37.26
CA ALA A 1052 -16.08 4.13 -38.14
C ALA A 1052 -14.63 3.80 -37.76
N LYS A 1053 -13.95 4.71 -37.06
CA LYS A 1053 -12.59 4.54 -36.53
C LYS A 1053 -12.54 4.22 -35.03
N GLY A 1054 -13.69 3.92 -34.42
CA GLY A 1054 -13.81 3.63 -32.99
C GLY A 1054 -13.93 4.87 -32.10
N GLY A 1055 -14.25 6.02 -32.67
CA GLY A 1055 -14.56 7.28 -31.98
C GLY A 1055 -16.01 7.38 -31.49
N LEU A 1056 -16.33 8.46 -30.79
CA LEU A 1056 -17.69 8.83 -30.40
C LEU A 1056 -17.95 10.29 -30.77
N PRO A 1057 -19.09 10.62 -31.39
CA PRO A 1057 -19.35 11.96 -31.90
C PRO A 1057 -19.65 12.98 -30.79
N GLY A 1058 -20.02 12.51 -29.59
CA GLY A 1058 -20.27 13.36 -28.42
C GLY A 1058 -18.99 13.87 -27.76
N THR A 1059 -19.16 14.87 -26.90
CA THR A 1059 -18.09 15.57 -26.16
C THR A 1059 -18.27 15.40 -24.65
N GLY A 1060 -17.25 15.74 -23.85
CA GLY A 1060 -17.31 15.62 -22.39
C GLY A 1060 -17.70 14.19 -21.93
N PRO A 1061 -18.69 14.00 -21.03
CA PRO A 1061 -19.09 12.68 -20.52
C PRO A 1061 -19.50 11.64 -21.58
N SER A 1062 -19.86 12.13 -22.78
CA SER A 1062 -20.30 11.33 -23.92
C SER A 1062 -19.17 10.95 -24.88
N GLY A 1063 -17.99 11.53 -24.70
CA GLY A 1063 -16.81 11.28 -25.52
C GLY A 1063 -16.07 9.98 -25.20
N VAL A 1064 -15.08 9.67 -26.03
CA VAL A 1064 -14.20 8.50 -25.83
C VAL A 1064 -13.30 8.68 -24.61
N CYS A 1065 -13.17 7.64 -23.80
CA CYS A 1065 -12.25 7.61 -22.66
C CYS A 1065 -10.86 7.15 -23.10
N SER A 1066 -9.81 7.55 -22.36
CA SER A 1066 -8.41 7.23 -22.70
C SER A 1066 -8.16 5.71 -22.83
N ARG A 1067 -8.90 4.88 -22.08
CA ARG A 1067 -8.78 3.41 -22.14
C ARG A 1067 -9.49 2.77 -23.33
N LEU A 1068 -10.33 3.51 -24.07
CA LEU A 1068 -11.03 3.02 -25.26
C LEU A 1068 -10.18 3.16 -26.53
N LEU A 1069 -9.15 4.01 -26.47
CA LEU A 1069 -8.31 4.38 -27.60
C LEU A 1069 -7.64 3.16 -28.26
N ASN A 1070 -7.82 3.01 -29.56
CA ASN A 1070 -7.09 2.03 -30.36
C ASN A 1070 -5.72 2.56 -30.79
N GLU A 1071 -4.92 1.68 -31.41
CA GLU A 1071 -3.56 2.00 -31.86
C GLU A 1071 -3.52 3.21 -32.80
N HIS A 1072 -4.46 3.31 -33.74
CA HIS A 1072 -4.52 4.44 -34.68
C HIS A 1072 -4.74 5.77 -33.94
N GLN A 1073 -5.74 5.82 -33.04
CA GLN A 1073 -6.05 7.02 -32.27
C GLN A 1073 -4.88 7.44 -31.36
N TRP A 1074 -4.18 6.48 -30.74
CA TRP A 1074 -2.97 6.78 -29.96
C TRP A 1074 -1.86 7.40 -30.82
N MET A 1075 -1.67 6.91 -32.05
CA MET A 1075 -0.67 7.46 -32.97
C MET A 1075 -1.07 8.84 -33.51
N GLU A 1076 -2.35 9.06 -33.77
CA GLU A 1076 -2.87 10.37 -34.17
C GLU A 1076 -2.64 11.42 -33.06
N ILE A 1077 -2.93 11.07 -31.81
CA ILE A 1077 -2.64 11.93 -30.64
C ILE A 1077 -1.14 12.21 -30.53
N LEU A 1078 -0.29 11.19 -30.68
CA LEU A 1078 1.16 11.38 -30.61
C LEU A 1078 1.69 12.27 -31.74
N ASP A 1079 1.22 12.07 -32.98
CA ASP A 1079 1.62 12.89 -34.12
C ASP A 1079 1.16 14.35 -33.96
N ALA A 1080 -0.09 14.55 -33.52
CA ALA A 1080 -0.63 15.87 -33.21
C ALA A 1080 0.16 16.54 -32.07
N PHE A 1081 0.48 15.82 -30.99
CA PHE A 1081 1.34 16.31 -29.91
C PHE A 1081 2.72 16.71 -30.42
N MET A 1082 3.32 15.92 -31.31
CA MET A 1082 4.63 16.23 -31.88
C MET A 1082 4.59 17.43 -32.83
N LYS A 1083 3.47 17.69 -33.51
CA LYS A 1083 3.31 18.88 -34.37
C LYS A 1083 2.88 20.13 -33.60
N TRP A 1084 2.44 19.98 -32.35
CA TRP A 1084 1.93 21.08 -31.56
C TRP A 1084 3.04 22.11 -31.21
N PRO A 1085 2.91 23.39 -31.63
CA PRO A 1085 3.97 24.38 -31.45
C PRO A 1085 4.34 24.67 -30.00
N PHE A 1086 3.39 24.48 -29.08
CA PHE A 1086 3.55 24.75 -27.65
C PHE A 1086 3.86 23.47 -26.84
N ARG A 1087 4.23 22.38 -27.51
CA ARG A 1087 4.55 21.12 -26.84
C ARG A 1087 5.68 21.32 -25.82
N PRO A 1088 5.53 20.84 -24.58
CA PRO A 1088 6.61 20.84 -23.61
C PRO A 1088 7.76 19.94 -24.06
N SER A 1089 8.97 20.26 -23.61
CA SER A 1089 10.13 19.38 -23.75
C SER A 1089 9.95 18.11 -22.91
N HIS A 1090 10.67 17.04 -23.28
CA HIS A 1090 10.67 15.80 -22.50
C HIS A 1090 11.04 16.01 -21.03
N ALA A 1091 12.00 16.91 -20.74
CA ALA A 1091 12.38 17.25 -19.36
C ALA A 1091 11.26 17.96 -18.59
N GLU A 1092 10.55 18.88 -19.23
CA GLU A 1092 9.40 19.58 -18.64
C GLU A 1092 8.22 18.62 -18.38
N LEU A 1093 7.95 17.68 -19.28
CA LEU A 1093 6.97 16.62 -19.07
C LEU A 1093 7.34 15.72 -17.89
N ILE A 1094 8.61 15.34 -17.75
CA ILE A 1094 9.08 14.57 -16.59
C ILE A 1094 8.92 15.37 -15.29
N GLY A 1095 9.30 16.66 -15.31
CA GLY A 1095 9.14 17.54 -14.15
C GLY A 1095 7.68 17.63 -13.72
N ARG A 1096 6.79 17.92 -14.66
CA ARG A 1096 5.34 17.99 -14.41
C ARG A 1096 4.76 16.66 -13.96
N LEU A 1097 5.11 15.54 -14.58
CA LEU A 1097 4.62 14.22 -14.12
C LEU A 1097 5.20 13.84 -12.76
N GLY A 1098 6.40 14.31 -12.42
CA GLY A 1098 6.96 14.25 -11.07
C GLY A 1098 6.13 15.05 -10.06
N ASP A 1099 5.69 16.24 -10.47
CA ASP A 1099 4.80 17.10 -9.67
C ASP A 1099 3.37 16.55 -9.59
N ASP A 1100 2.82 15.98 -10.67
CA ASP A 1100 1.50 15.34 -10.69
C ASP A 1100 1.50 14.03 -9.88
N LEU A 1101 2.64 13.31 -9.77
CA LEU A 1101 2.81 12.23 -8.80
C LEU A 1101 2.99 12.75 -7.36
N ALA A 1102 3.39 14.02 -7.21
CA ALA A 1102 3.34 14.70 -5.93
C ALA A 1102 1.90 15.08 -5.56
N VAL A 1103 1.05 15.40 -6.56
CA VAL A 1103 -0.34 15.89 -6.47
C VAL A 1103 -1.42 14.81 -6.57
N SER A 1104 -1.14 13.63 -7.14
CA SER A 1104 -2.10 12.51 -7.26
C SER A 1104 -2.27 11.79 -5.92
N ASP A 1105 -2.89 12.49 -4.99
CA ASP A 1105 -3.52 11.98 -3.78
C ASP A 1105 -4.77 11.20 -4.19
N PRO A 1106 -5.01 9.95 -3.74
CA PRO A 1106 -6.23 9.20 -4.09
C PRO A 1106 -7.49 9.70 -3.37
N LEU A 1107 -7.52 10.94 -2.88
CA LEU A 1107 -8.56 11.46 -1.99
C LEU A 1107 -9.60 12.35 -2.67
N GLU A 1108 -9.50 12.58 -3.97
CA GLU A 1108 -10.58 13.19 -4.74
C GLU A 1108 -11.05 12.23 -5.84
N ASP A 1109 -11.60 11.09 -5.42
CA ASP A 1109 -12.82 10.53 -6.02
C ASP A 1109 -13.53 9.48 -5.14
#